data_AF-A0A7S4FAG5-F1
#
_entry.id   AF-A0A7S4FAG5-F1
#
_cell.length_a   1.000
_cell.length_b   1.000
_cell.length_c   1.000
_cell.angle_alpha   90.00
_cell.angle_beta   90.00
_cell.angle_gamma   90.00
#
_symmetry.space_group_name_H-M   'P 1'
#
loop_
_entity.id
_entity.type
_entity.pdbx_description
1 polymer ?
#
loop_
_entity_poly.entity_id
_entity_poly.type
_entity_poly.pdbx_seq_one_letter_code
_entity_poly.pdbx_strand_id
1 'polypeptide(L)'
;MALEVGEIASLTTSPAYSFLESLYNSGILTETQQTLYKSRYAKLHEVVLQTYENEKNLLKKAKALNTELAGERAKLEKATLKAQEDSEAIASLRAEVGKGESELAMREERDMLLQHEIHDLQTLQAELESEINSTLKRQAAELQPQIDALEAAVEEHRADLARQKANLQKLNTERTEIAERAQSLRTQKTENEATKAQLQATLTKVKAEPDKMKKQADVVMAATQNLEMEAARLLDTIGMLDNELANHARKRKELEEERMSLAMAVERHRSQIEQKERVADEMRRNLELSREEASHALAERVRLEMDQKAVTADAKREQDLLNRRSKEYTAALKRCKKLEMQLQNSQSQIPFLERDLEETNRQMAALKDEKKKQLAAMEELRREVDIFISSFLKQESAEKEKQQLLKQLLADIKMLEEELMEASKEEQTQRKMVASLSAEREANAREAAKTVTAARETHEELKVKELVIMDLTKQLTETGSRLRDFSKLYDMVKSDRNKYVNQIQASAQALAEMKEKIKILQNEVEILRSESVAKEKALSKERLEHTNAFNARDQLRAETNKNMSAVKEKEGQVAQLIAEIDNLNSLINGIEKAMLKLKKRYEVAVEERNYTGIQLIDRNDELCILYEKSNMQQAVLKKGEVAIREKEEEIRMMDLQVAELVRDIEVTRRKLPTIPELEQQIVTLQSQLAEERALAEKLSGELEAPENSKRWRKLEGKDPEPEDLAAKLQVLEERLNDKKEQLLEKDLVLEEVTNLANRLRTQALEGREETLELAKRVNDFQGRIKVTTRRMMAAVSELSMYQATSMKLAQENQQQEALVNQQSENLQRGLPPSEEIEREWLRYEQDLSRRAQEALSRNVLQETAPALLTQTTAEPRPNAYIPDDIVGIPKPYGALAPFKPSEAGTTMRHIRKPVLREIEL
;
A
#
# COMPACT_ATOMS: atom_id res chain seq x y z
N MET A 1 3.10 -44.29 65.50
CA MET A 1 3.49 -45.33 66.45
C MET A 1 4.75 -46.00 65.95
N ALA A 2 5.91 -45.58 66.44
CA ALA A 2 7.19 -46.22 66.17
C ALA A 2 7.84 -46.56 67.51
N LEU A 3 7.18 -47.47 68.25
CA LEU A 3 7.68 -48.01 69.52
C LEU A 3 8.44 -49.30 69.21
N GLU A 4 9.71 -49.33 69.63
CA GLU A 4 10.44 -50.52 70.12
C GLU A 4 10.27 -51.84 69.36
N VAL A 5 10.64 -51.86 68.07
CA VAL A 5 10.92 -53.13 67.35
C VAL A 5 12.28 -53.72 67.75
N GLY A 6 13.16 -52.93 68.38
CA GLY A 6 14.52 -53.34 68.75
C GLY A 6 14.59 -54.40 69.86
N GLU A 7 13.68 -54.36 70.84
CA GLU A 7 13.71 -55.28 71.98
C GLU A 7 13.08 -56.66 71.69
N ILE A 8 12.25 -56.74 70.63
CA ILE A 8 11.48 -57.95 70.29
C ILE A 8 12.35 -58.97 69.52
N ALA A 9 13.53 -58.60 69.00
CA ALA A 9 14.37 -59.51 68.21
C ALA A 9 15.14 -60.57 69.03
N SER A 10 15.16 -60.47 70.37
CA SER A 10 16.01 -61.28 71.24
C SER A 10 15.16 -62.21 72.13
N LEU A 11 15.10 -63.48 71.73
CA LEU A 11 14.31 -64.52 72.41
C LEU A 11 14.71 -64.71 73.89
N THR A 12 16.00 -64.57 74.20
CA THR A 12 16.58 -64.78 75.54
C THR A 12 16.39 -63.60 76.50
N THR A 13 16.09 -62.40 76.00
CA THR A 13 15.74 -61.23 76.84
C THR A 13 14.23 -61.00 76.94
N SER A 14 13.41 -61.89 76.37
CA SER A 14 11.96 -61.80 76.52
C SER A 14 11.53 -61.94 77.98
N PRO A 15 10.66 -61.05 78.51
CA PRO A 15 10.10 -61.16 79.86
C PRO A 15 9.47 -62.52 80.17
N ALA A 16 8.92 -63.20 79.14
CA ALA A 16 8.35 -64.53 79.28
C ALA A 16 9.41 -65.63 79.52
N TYR A 17 10.60 -65.49 78.91
CA TYR A 17 11.70 -66.43 79.12
C TYR A 17 12.32 -66.28 80.51
N SER A 18 12.52 -65.03 80.98
CA SER A 18 12.96 -64.76 82.35
C SER A 18 11.92 -65.19 83.40
N PHE A 19 10.63 -65.07 83.09
CA PHE A 19 9.57 -65.56 83.99
C PHE A 19 9.58 -67.10 84.06
N LEU A 20 9.70 -67.80 82.93
CA LEU A 20 9.86 -69.26 82.89
C LEU A 20 11.16 -69.74 83.57
N GLU A 21 12.21 -68.91 83.67
CA GLU A 21 13.39 -69.20 84.49
C GLU A 21 13.14 -68.98 85.98
N SER A 22 12.48 -67.90 86.38
CA SER A 22 12.11 -67.66 87.78
C SER A 22 11.24 -68.78 88.37
N LEU A 23 10.28 -69.30 87.59
CA LEU A 23 9.36 -70.36 88.03
C LEU A 23 10.02 -71.76 88.10
N TYR A 24 11.08 -71.99 87.34
CA TYR A 24 11.93 -73.18 87.48
C TYR A 24 12.83 -73.06 88.71
N ASN A 25 13.47 -71.90 88.89
CA ASN A 25 14.32 -71.61 90.05
C ASN A 25 13.53 -71.62 91.39
N SER A 26 12.23 -71.33 91.36
CA SER A 26 11.33 -71.47 92.52
C SER A 26 10.76 -72.89 92.70
N GLY A 27 11.20 -73.87 91.91
CA GLY A 27 10.78 -75.28 92.02
C GLY A 27 9.34 -75.59 91.60
N ILE A 28 8.64 -74.65 90.94
CA ILE A 28 7.22 -74.80 90.58
C ILE A 28 7.06 -75.56 89.25
N LEU A 29 8.02 -75.40 88.32
CA LEU A 29 8.08 -76.19 87.08
C LEU A 29 9.19 -77.23 87.12
N THR A 30 8.89 -78.42 86.60
CA THR A 30 9.93 -79.40 86.25
C THR A 30 10.64 -79.01 84.95
N GLU A 31 11.87 -79.49 84.77
CA GLU A 31 12.72 -79.19 83.61
C GLU A 31 12.05 -79.55 82.26
N THR A 32 11.31 -80.66 82.23
CA THR A 32 10.53 -81.11 81.06
C THR A 32 9.35 -80.19 80.73
N GLN A 33 8.73 -79.56 81.72
CA GLN A 33 7.69 -78.56 81.50
C GLN A 33 8.28 -77.22 81.07
N GLN A 34 9.38 -76.78 81.70
CA GLN A 34 10.06 -75.53 81.35
C GLN A 34 10.53 -75.55 79.89
N THR A 35 11.19 -76.63 79.46
CA THR A 35 11.64 -76.82 78.07
C THR A 35 10.48 -76.88 77.08
N LEU A 36 9.36 -77.54 77.42
CA LEU A 36 8.14 -77.55 76.60
C LEU A 36 7.54 -76.14 76.43
N TYR A 37 7.43 -75.35 77.51
CA TYR A 37 6.87 -74.00 77.43
C TYR A 37 7.81 -73.01 76.74
N LYS A 38 9.14 -73.09 76.97
CA LYS A 38 10.14 -72.33 76.20
C LYS A 38 10.04 -72.66 74.70
N SER A 39 9.92 -73.94 74.33
CA SER A 39 9.71 -74.36 72.94
C SER A 39 8.41 -73.83 72.33
N ARG A 40 7.28 -73.89 73.07
CA ARG A 40 6.00 -73.32 72.60
C ARG A 40 6.08 -71.81 72.43
N TYR A 41 6.71 -71.10 73.36
CA TYR A 41 6.89 -69.65 73.26
C TYR A 41 7.79 -69.28 72.08
N ALA A 42 8.88 -70.01 71.84
CA ALA A 42 9.76 -69.79 70.68
C ALA A 42 9.00 -69.89 69.36
N LYS A 43 8.16 -70.92 69.17
CA LYS A 43 7.31 -71.06 67.99
C LYS A 43 6.28 -69.93 67.86
N LEU A 44 5.66 -69.52 68.97
CA LEU A 44 4.70 -68.41 68.95
C LEU A 44 5.38 -67.08 68.58
N HIS A 45 6.57 -66.84 69.12
CA HIS A 45 7.41 -65.67 68.86
C HIS A 45 7.89 -65.62 67.41
N GLU A 46 8.32 -66.76 66.84
CA GLU A 46 8.67 -66.88 65.43
C GLU A 46 7.48 -66.55 64.51
N VAL A 47 6.29 -67.08 64.80
CA VAL A 47 5.05 -66.74 64.06
C VAL A 47 4.72 -65.25 64.19
N VAL A 48 4.88 -64.65 65.37
CA VAL A 48 4.65 -63.20 65.58
C VAL A 48 5.64 -62.36 64.78
N LEU A 49 6.93 -62.69 64.78
CA LEU A 49 7.93 -62.02 63.94
C LEU A 49 7.59 -62.16 62.45
N GLN A 50 7.21 -63.35 61.98
CA GLN A 50 6.75 -63.57 60.61
C GLN A 50 5.50 -62.74 60.28
N THR A 51 4.55 -62.57 61.22
CA THR A 51 3.39 -61.68 61.01
C THR A 51 3.80 -60.21 60.90
N TYR A 52 4.76 -59.73 61.70
CA TYR A 52 5.27 -58.35 61.59
C TYR A 52 6.06 -58.11 60.30
N GLU A 53 6.84 -59.09 59.83
CA GLU A 53 7.51 -59.00 58.53
C GLU A 53 6.50 -59.00 57.37
N ASN A 54 5.48 -59.85 57.45
CA ASN A 54 4.39 -59.87 56.48
C ASN A 54 3.59 -58.55 56.49
N GLU A 55 3.25 -58.01 57.66
CA GLU A 55 2.59 -56.71 57.79
C GLU A 55 3.45 -55.58 57.20
N LYS A 56 4.76 -55.53 57.54
CA LYS A 56 5.72 -54.56 56.99
C LYS A 56 5.84 -54.67 55.47
N ASN A 57 5.80 -55.88 54.92
CA ASN A 57 5.85 -56.12 53.48
C ASN A 57 4.52 -55.78 52.78
N LEU A 58 3.38 -56.07 53.40
CA LEU A 58 2.05 -55.65 52.93
C LEU A 58 1.92 -54.12 52.96
N LEU A 59 2.42 -53.45 53.99
CA LEU A 59 2.38 -51.99 54.13
C LEU A 59 3.33 -51.30 53.14
N LYS A 60 4.46 -51.92 52.79
CA LYS A 60 5.29 -51.51 51.63
C LYS A 60 4.53 -51.66 50.31
N LYS A 61 3.89 -52.81 50.07
CA LYS A 61 3.08 -53.05 48.85
C LYS A 61 1.90 -52.07 48.75
N ALA A 62 1.19 -51.80 49.84
CA ALA A 62 0.10 -50.84 49.89
C ALA A 62 0.57 -49.40 49.59
N LYS A 63 1.77 -49.02 50.06
CA LYS A 63 2.39 -47.73 49.69
C LYS A 63 2.76 -47.68 48.21
N ALA A 64 3.37 -48.74 47.66
CA ALA A 64 3.71 -48.82 46.24
C ALA A 64 2.45 -48.73 45.34
N LEU A 65 1.42 -49.52 45.65
CA LEU A 65 0.14 -49.50 44.94
C LEU A 65 -0.56 -48.14 45.06
N ASN A 66 -0.48 -47.45 46.20
CA ASN A 66 -1.01 -46.08 46.32
C ASN A 66 -0.20 -45.07 45.49
N THR A 67 1.11 -45.21 45.36
CA THR A 67 1.91 -44.35 44.47
C THR A 67 1.62 -44.63 42.99
N GLU A 68 1.43 -45.89 42.61
CA GLU A 68 1.00 -46.27 41.25
C GLU A 68 -0.40 -45.74 40.95
N LEU A 69 -1.36 -45.92 41.87
CA LEU A 69 -2.75 -45.45 41.72
C LEU A 69 -2.84 -43.92 41.69
N ALA A 70 -2.00 -43.20 42.44
CA ALA A 70 -1.87 -41.75 42.32
C ALA A 70 -1.27 -41.34 40.95
N GLY A 71 -0.29 -42.08 40.45
CA GLY A 71 0.28 -41.87 39.11
C GLY A 71 -0.73 -42.12 37.99
N GLU A 72 -1.52 -43.20 38.05
CA GLU A 72 -2.58 -43.47 37.08
C GLU A 72 -3.73 -42.46 37.17
N ARG A 73 -4.08 -41.97 38.37
CA ARG A 73 -5.03 -40.86 38.51
C ARG A 73 -4.51 -39.57 37.86
N ALA A 74 -3.25 -39.21 38.05
CA ALA A 74 -2.66 -38.04 37.42
C ALA A 74 -2.58 -38.17 35.88
N LYS A 75 -2.33 -39.38 35.36
CA LYS A 75 -2.42 -39.68 33.91
C LYS A 75 -3.85 -39.55 33.39
N LEU A 76 -4.83 -40.08 34.11
CA LEU A 76 -6.25 -40.00 33.76
C LEU A 76 -6.71 -38.53 33.74
N GLU A 77 -6.39 -37.76 34.78
CA GLU A 77 -6.73 -36.35 34.93
C GLU A 77 -6.12 -35.50 33.80
N LYS A 78 -4.85 -35.75 33.45
CA LYS A 78 -4.19 -35.14 32.30
C LYS A 78 -4.81 -35.54 30.96
N ALA A 79 -5.26 -36.79 30.82
CA ALA A 79 -5.96 -37.25 29.62
C ALA A 79 -7.37 -36.63 29.51
N THR A 80 -8.09 -36.44 30.62
CA THR A 80 -9.40 -35.77 30.62
C THR A 80 -9.29 -34.27 30.36
N LEU A 81 -8.27 -33.60 30.91
CA LEU A 81 -7.98 -32.19 30.57
C LEU A 81 -7.68 -32.04 29.08
N LYS A 82 -6.81 -32.90 28.53
CA LYS A 82 -6.52 -32.87 27.10
C LYS A 82 -7.75 -33.18 26.24
N ALA A 83 -8.61 -34.11 26.65
CA ALA A 83 -9.87 -34.38 25.95
C ALA A 83 -10.87 -33.21 26.02
N GLN A 84 -10.83 -32.39 27.08
CA GLN A 84 -11.59 -31.14 27.18
C GLN A 84 -11.01 -30.07 26.24
N GLU A 85 -9.69 -29.85 26.25
CA GLU A 85 -8.98 -28.96 25.33
C GLU A 85 -9.25 -29.33 23.86
N ASP A 86 -9.12 -30.61 23.51
CA ASP A 86 -9.42 -31.14 22.18
C ASP A 86 -10.91 -30.95 21.82
N SER A 87 -11.84 -31.09 22.78
CA SER A 87 -13.28 -30.86 22.57
C SER A 87 -13.61 -29.37 22.37
N GLU A 88 -12.96 -28.46 23.09
CA GLU A 88 -13.12 -27.01 22.91
C GLU A 88 -12.53 -26.56 21.57
N ALA A 89 -11.37 -27.11 21.17
CA ALA A 89 -10.79 -26.89 19.85
C ALA A 89 -11.68 -27.43 18.72
N ILE A 90 -12.28 -28.61 18.87
CA ILE A 90 -13.26 -29.14 17.90
C ILE A 90 -14.51 -28.25 17.84
N ALA A 91 -14.97 -27.70 18.97
CA ALA A 91 -16.11 -26.78 19.00
C ALA A 91 -15.80 -25.44 18.31
N SER A 92 -14.60 -24.87 18.51
CA SER A 92 -14.19 -23.63 17.83
C SER A 92 -14.02 -23.85 16.32
N LEU A 93 -13.36 -24.94 15.91
CA LEU A 93 -13.21 -25.29 14.50
C LEU A 93 -14.56 -25.53 13.81
N ARG A 94 -15.53 -26.15 14.49
CA ARG A 94 -16.90 -26.29 13.96
C ARG A 94 -17.62 -24.94 13.82
N ALA A 95 -17.38 -24.00 14.73
CA ALA A 95 -17.92 -22.65 14.62
C ALA A 95 -17.26 -21.84 13.48
N GLU A 96 -15.97 -22.06 13.21
CA GLU A 96 -15.27 -21.48 12.07
C GLU A 96 -15.73 -22.09 10.73
N VAL A 97 -15.92 -23.41 10.67
CA VAL A 97 -16.53 -24.08 9.50
C VAL A 97 -17.94 -23.56 9.25
N GLY A 98 -18.80 -23.45 10.26
CA GLY A 98 -20.16 -22.91 10.09
C GLY A 98 -20.18 -21.44 9.64
N LYS A 99 -19.20 -20.62 10.06
CA LYS A 99 -19.01 -19.27 9.50
C LYS A 99 -18.60 -19.34 8.03
N GLY A 100 -17.61 -20.17 7.69
CA GLY A 100 -17.17 -20.38 6.31
C GLY A 100 -18.28 -20.87 5.39
N GLU A 101 -19.13 -21.78 5.85
CA GLU A 101 -20.33 -22.25 5.12
C GLU A 101 -21.35 -21.12 4.92
N SER A 102 -21.57 -20.26 5.93
CA SER A 102 -22.45 -19.08 5.78
C SER A 102 -21.87 -18.02 4.85
N GLU A 103 -20.55 -17.79 4.87
CA GLU A 103 -19.86 -16.89 3.95
C GLU A 103 -19.86 -17.45 2.52
N LEU A 104 -19.70 -18.77 2.35
CA LEU A 104 -19.83 -19.45 1.07
C LEU A 104 -21.25 -19.28 0.50
N ALA A 105 -22.29 -19.56 1.29
CA ALA A 105 -23.69 -19.39 0.84
C ALA A 105 -23.98 -17.93 0.41
N MET A 106 -23.55 -16.94 1.19
CA MET A 106 -23.67 -15.51 0.83
C MET A 106 -22.87 -15.14 -0.43
N ARG A 107 -21.79 -15.86 -0.74
CA ARG A 107 -21.01 -15.70 -1.99
C ARG A 107 -21.71 -16.38 -3.16
N GLU A 108 -22.25 -17.58 -2.98
CA GLU A 108 -23.01 -18.32 -4.00
C GLU A 108 -24.29 -17.57 -4.39
N GLU A 109 -25.06 -17.04 -3.42
CA GLU A 109 -26.23 -16.18 -3.70
C GLU A 109 -25.82 -14.94 -4.49
N ARG A 110 -24.70 -14.29 -4.12
CA ARG A 110 -24.18 -13.13 -4.85
C ARG A 110 -23.69 -13.48 -6.25
N ASP A 111 -23.09 -14.66 -6.43
CA ASP A 111 -22.62 -15.12 -7.74
C ASP A 111 -23.82 -15.48 -8.65
N MET A 112 -24.88 -16.08 -8.10
CA MET A 112 -26.15 -16.28 -8.84
C MET A 112 -26.80 -14.96 -9.25
N LEU A 113 -26.81 -13.94 -8.37
CA LEU A 113 -27.30 -12.60 -8.71
C LEU A 113 -26.47 -11.95 -9.81
N LEU A 114 -25.13 -12.03 -9.72
CA LEU A 114 -24.23 -11.52 -10.76
C LEU A 114 -24.36 -12.29 -12.08
N GLN A 115 -24.60 -13.61 -12.04
CA GLN A 115 -24.86 -14.41 -13.24
C GLN A 115 -26.20 -14.03 -13.89
N HIS A 116 -27.24 -13.73 -13.11
CA HIS A 116 -28.48 -13.16 -13.61
C HIS A 116 -28.27 -11.77 -14.23
N GLU A 117 -27.56 -10.88 -13.54
CA GLU A 117 -27.27 -9.53 -14.03
C GLU A 117 -26.41 -9.55 -15.31
N ILE A 118 -25.46 -10.48 -15.41
CA ILE A 118 -24.69 -10.75 -16.64
C ILE A 118 -25.61 -11.28 -17.76
N HIS A 119 -26.57 -12.17 -17.45
CA HIS A 119 -27.52 -12.68 -18.44
C HIS A 119 -28.44 -11.58 -18.97
N ASP A 120 -28.96 -10.73 -18.09
CA ASP A 120 -29.81 -9.59 -18.44
C ASP A 120 -29.04 -8.53 -19.25
N LEU A 121 -27.76 -8.31 -18.94
CA LEU A 121 -26.87 -7.46 -19.74
C LEU A 121 -26.52 -8.08 -21.09
N GLN A 122 -26.39 -9.41 -21.19
CA GLN A 122 -26.15 -10.12 -22.45
C GLN A 122 -27.37 -10.13 -23.36
N THR A 123 -28.58 -10.28 -22.82
CA THR A 123 -29.82 -10.17 -23.61
C THR A 123 -30.04 -8.73 -24.08
N LEU A 124 -29.84 -7.74 -23.20
CA LEU A 124 -29.88 -6.32 -23.59
C LEU A 124 -28.81 -5.97 -24.64
N GLN A 125 -27.59 -6.52 -24.52
CA GLN A 125 -26.55 -6.36 -25.55
C GLN A 125 -26.99 -6.97 -26.88
N ALA A 126 -27.56 -8.18 -26.89
CA ALA A 126 -28.04 -8.83 -28.11
C ALA A 126 -29.21 -8.07 -28.76
N GLU A 127 -30.11 -7.49 -27.96
CA GLU A 127 -31.18 -6.61 -28.43
C GLU A 127 -30.62 -5.31 -29.04
N LEU A 128 -29.70 -4.63 -28.36
CA LEU A 128 -29.04 -3.42 -28.87
C LEU A 128 -28.20 -3.71 -30.13
N GLU A 129 -27.49 -4.83 -30.18
CA GLU A 129 -26.77 -5.27 -31.39
C GLU A 129 -27.74 -5.60 -32.53
N SER A 130 -28.92 -6.16 -32.25
CA SER A 130 -29.98 -6.37 -33.24
C SER A 130 -30.55 -5.03 -33.75
N GLU A 131 -30.81 -4.07 -32.86
CA GLU A 131 -31.25 -2.72 -33.22
C GLU A 131 -30.20 -1.97 -34.04
N ILE A 132 -28.92 -2.03 -33.64
CA ILE A 132 -27.79 -1.46 -34.39
C ILE A 132 -27.69 -2.11 -35.77
N ASN A 133 -27.76 -3.45 -35.87
CA ASN A 133 -27.74 -4.13 -37.16
C ASN A 133 -28.97 -3.82 -38.03
N SER A 134 -30.15 -3.62 -37.43
CA SER A 134 -31.37 -3.23 -38.15
C SER A 134 -31.29 -1.78 -38.67
N THR A 135 -30.73 -0.87 -37.87
CA THR A 135 -30.56 0.54 -38.24
C THR A 135 -29.44 0.71 -39.26
N LEU A 136 -28.34 -0.03 -39.15
CA LEU A 136 -27.30 -0.11 -40.18
C LEU A 136 -27.83 -0.69 -41.48
N LYS A 137 -28.63 -1.77 -41.46
CA LYS A 137 -29.28 -2.30 -42.67
C LYS A 137 -30.25 -1.29 -43.29
N ARG A 138 -31.00 -0.55 -42.48
CA ARG A 138 -31.91 0.50 -42.97
C ARG A 138 -31.15 1.69 -43.56
N GLN A 139 -30.09 2.15 -42.90
CA GLN A 139 -29.22 3.20 -43.40
C GLN A 139 -28.50 2.77 -44.68
N ALA A 140 -28.00 1.54 -44.75
CA ALA A 140 -27.45 0.98 -45.98
C ALA A 140 -28.50 0.95 -47.11
N ALA A 141 -29.73 0.50 -46.85
CA ALA A 141 -30.81 0.50 -47.84
C ALA A 141 -31.27 1.92 -48.27
N GLU A 142 -31.18 2.92 -47.37
CA GLU A 142 -31.49 4.33 -47.69
C GLU A 142 -30.33 5.03 -48.43
N LEU A 143 -29.08 4.63 -48.19
CA LEU A 143 -27.88 5.21 -48.80
C LEU A 143 -27.48 4.52 -50.10
N GLN A 144 -27.72 3.21 -50.27
CA GLN A 144 -27.39 2.48 -51.50
C GLN A 144 -27.92 3.17 -52.77
N PRO A 145 -29.20 3.57 -52.90
CA PRO A 145 -29.67 4.29 -54.09
C PRO A 145 -29.05 5.68 -54.26
N GLN A 146 -28.49 6.29 -53.21
CA GLN A 146 -27.74 7.54 -53.32
C GLN A 146 -26.29 7.29 -53.75
N ILE A 147 -25.68 6.20 -53.30
CA ILE A 147 -24.36 5.73 -53.74
C ILE A 147 -24.45 5.32 -55.21
N ASP A 148 -25.41 4.49 -55.60
CA ASP A 148 -25.63 4.07 -56.99
C ASP A 148 -25.86 5.28 -57.91
N ALA A 149 -26.60 6.30 -57.45
CA ALA A 149 -26.82 7.54 -58.19
C ALA A 149 -25.55 8.42 -58.27
N LEU A 150 -24.73 8.47 -57.23
CA LEU A 150 -23.44 9.17 -57.23
C LEU A 150 -22.40 8.45 -58.07
N GLU A 151 -22.37 7.11 -58.07
CA GLU A 151 -21.51 6.30 -58.94
C GLU A 151 -21.93 6.45 -60.41
N ALA A 152 -23.24 6.45 -60.70
CA ALA A 152 -23.75 6.78 -62.03
C ALA A 152 -23.36 8.20 -62.48
N ALA A 153 -23.48 9.20 -61.60
CA ALA A 153 -23.05 10.58 -61.88
C ALA A 153 -21.52 10.70 -62.04
N VAL A 154 -20.73 9.92 -61.28
CA VAL A 154 -19.27 9.84 -61.42
C VAL A 154 -18.88 9.16 -62.73
N GLU A 155 -19.57 8.11 -63.17
CA GLU A 155 -19.34 7.50 -64.48
C GLU A 155 -19.81 8.40 -65.64
N GLU A 156 -20.91 9.14 -65.50
CA GLU A 156 -21.33 10.18 -66.44
C GLU A 156 -20.27 11.30 -66.52
N HIS A 157 -19.80 11.80 -65.39
CA HIS A 157 -18.72 12.79 -65.35
C HIS A 157 -17.36 12.23 -65.82
N ARG A 158 -17.07 10.92 -65.67
CA ARG A 158 -15.90 10.27 -66.27
C ARG A 158 -16.04 10.15 -67.79
N ALA A 159 -17.23 9.82 -68.29
CA ALA A 159 -17.53 9.78 -69.72
C ALA A 159 -17.44 11.19 -70.34
N ASP A 160 -17.92 12.22 -69.65
CA ASP A 160 -17.79 13.61 -70.07
C ASP A 160 -16.36 14.14 -69.92
N LEU A 161 -15.61 13.74 -68.90
CA LEU A 161 -14.17 14.02 -68.82
C LEU A 161 -13.40 13.32 -69.95
N ALA A 162 -13.80 12.12 -70.36
CA ALA A 162 -13.23 11.41 -71.50
C ALA A 162 -13.59 12.09 -72.82
N ARG A 163 -14.84 12.54 -73.00
CA ARG A 163 -15.29 13.36 -74.14
C ARG A 163 -14.55 14.70 -74.19
N GLN A 164 -14.40 15.38 -73.05
CA GLN A 164 -13.64 16.62 -72.95
C GLN A 164 -12.16 16.38 -73.25
N LYS A 165 -11.52 15.32 -72.73
CA LYS A 165 -10.14 14.94 -73.07
C LYS A 165 -9.98 14.62 -74.56
N ALA A 166 -10.92 13.91 -75.17
CA ALA A 166 -10.93 13.64 -76.61
C ALA A 166 -11.11 14.92 -77.43
N ASN A 167 -11.97 15.84 -76.99
CA ASN A 167 -12.14 17.16 -77.61
C ASN A 167 -10.91 18.05 -77.40
N LEU A 168 -10.21 17.95 -76.26
CA LEU A 168 -8.97 18.69 -75.98
C LEU A 168 -7.79 18.10 -76.76
N GLN A 169 -7.78 16.79 -77.02
CA GLN A 169 -6.87 16.16 -77.98
C GLN A 169 -7.15 16.64 -79.41
N LYS A 170 -8.42 16.67 -79.86
CA LYS A 170 -8.80 17.27 -81.16
C LYS A 170 -8.41 18.75 -81.25
N LEU A 171 -8.70 19.55 -80.23
CA LEU A 171 -8.29 20.95 -80.18
C LEU A 171 -6.76 21.09 -80.16
N ASN A 172 -6.02 20.16 -79.57
CA ASN A 172 -4.56 20.17 -79.61
C ASN A 172 -4.01 19.73 -80.98
N THR A 173 -4.62 18.77 -81.67
CA THR A 173 -4.24 18.42 -83.05
C THR A 173 -4.57 19.56 -84.00
N GLU A 174 -5.74 20.18 -83.87
CA GLU A 174 -6.10 21.42 -84.56
C GLU A 174 -5.14 22.56 -84.19
N ARG A 175 -4.71 22.68 -82.93
CA ARG A 175 -3.71 23.68 -82.50
C ARG A 175 -2.33 23.39 -83.09
N THR A 176 -1.92 22.14 -83.25
CA THR A 176 -0.65 21.80 -83.92
C THR A 176 -0.74 22.04 -85.43
N GLU A 177 -1.85 21.68 -86.08
CA GLU A 177 -2.11 22.00 -87.49
C GLU A 177 -2.19 23.52 -87.73
N ILE A 178 -2.81 24.27 -86.81
CA ILE A 178 -2.84 25.74 -86.82
C ILE A 178 -1.45 26.31 -86.50
N ALA A 179 -0.63 25.66 -85.67
CA ALA A 179 0.75 26.08 -85.42
C ALA A 179 1.66 25.84 -86.63
N GLU A 180 1.52 24.71 -87.33
CA GLU A 180 2.23 24.41 -88.58
C GLU A 180 1.75 25.31 -89.73
N ARG A 181 0.45 25.58 -89.83
CA ARG A 181 -0.10 26.63 -90.70
C ARG A 181 0.40 28.01 -90.30
N ALA A 182 0.51 28.34 -89.02
CA ALA A 182 1.07 29.60 -88.55
C ALA A 182 2.58 29.69 -88.79
N GLN A 183 3.30 28.57 -88.84
CA GLN A 183 4.74 28.52 -89.11
C GLN A 183 5.04 28.66 -90.61
N SER A 184 4.24 28.02 -91.47
CA SER A 184 4.26 28.23 -92.93
C SER A 184 3.73 29.61 -93.34
N LEU A 185 2.71 30.13 -92.65
CA LEU A 185 2.31 31.54 -92.78
C LEU A 185 3.37 32.49 -92.22
N ARG A 186 4.20 32.09 -91.24
CA ARG A 186 5.32 32.90 -90.73
C ARG A 186 6.48 32.98 -91.73
N THR A 187 6.81 31.91 -92.44
CA THR A 187 7.83 31.96 -93.51
C THR A 187 7.35 32.80 -94.70
N GLN A 188 6.09 32.64 -95.11
CA GLN A 188 5.45 33.54 -96.08
C GLN A 188 5.35 34.99 -95.56
N LYS A 189 5.15 35.19 -94.26
CA LYS A 189 5.12 36.52 -93.63
C LYS A 189 6.49 37.17 -93.56
N THR A 190 7.59 36.43 -93.40
CA THR A 190 8.94 37.02 -93.50
C THR A 190 9.29 37.49 -94.90
N GLU A 191 8.83 36.78 -95.94
CA GLU A 191 8.96 37.21 -97.34
C GLU A 191 8.08 38.44 -97.63
N ASN A 192 6.85 38.47 -97.10
CA ASN A 192 5.95 39.62 -97.22
C ASN A 192 6.32 40.79 -96.30
N GLU A 193 7.07 40.61 -95.21
CA GLU A 193 7.49 41.70 -94.33
C GLU A 193 8.60 42.55 -94.97
N ALA A 194 9.38 41.97 -95.89
CA ALA A 194 10.29 42.71 -96.76
C ALA A 194 9.54 43.66 -97.73
N THR A 195 8.38 43.27 -98.25
CA THR A 195 7.54 44.14 -99.10
C THR A 195 6.68 45.12 -98.27
N LYS A 196 6.33 44.75 -97.02
CA LYS A 196 5.51 45.56 -96.11
C LYS A 196 6.20 46.82 -95.60
N ALA A 197 7.53 46.81 -95.45
CA ALA A 197 8.32 48.00 -95.11
C ALA A 197 8.13 49.14 -96.15
N GLN A 198 7.76 48.80 -97.39
CA GLN A 198 7.55 49.75 -98.48
C GLN A 198 6.11 50.31 -98.55
N LEU A 199 5.15 49.64 -97.92
CA LEU A 199 3.72 50.02 -97.88
C LEU A 199 3.26 50.57 -96.52
N GLN A 200 4.14 50.59 -95.52
CA GLN A 200 3.86 51.19 -94.21
C GLN A 200 3.72 52.72 -94.26
N ALA A 201 4.06 53.35 -95.40
CA ALA A 201 3.78 54.75 -95.72
C ALA A 201 2.31 55.02 -96.13
N THR A 202 1.56 54.00 -96.57
CA THR A 202 0.11 54.13 -96.84
C THR A 202 -0.73 53.89 -95.58
N LEU A 203 -0.53 54.80 -94.63
CA LEU A 203 -1.61 55.70 -94.22
C LEU A 203 -2.89 55.05 -93.67
N THR A 204 -2.91 54.85 -92.36
CA THR A 204 -3.93 55.42 -91.45
C THR A 204 -5.39 55.46 -91.95
N LYS A 205 -5.85 54.34 -92.53
CA LYS A 205 -7.24 53.89 -92.65
C LYS A 205 -7.18 52.39 -92.33
N VAL A 206 -7.77 51.83 -91.28
CA VAL A 206 -9.00 52.19 -90.55
C VAL A 206 -8.80 51.89 -89.05
N LYS A 207 -9.29 52.78 -88.17
CA LYS A 207 -9.29 52.59 -86.70
C LYS A 207 -10.74 52.41 -86.20
N ALA A 208 -11.08 51.23 -85.66
CA ALA A 208 -12.19 51.02 -84.73
C ALA A 208 -12.13 49.58 -84.17
N GLU A 209 -12.74 49.36 -82.99
CA GLU A 209 -12.95 48.05 -82.32
C GLU A 209 -11.67 47.34 -81.85
N PRO A 210 -11.26 47.45 -80.55
CA PRO A 210 -11.73 46.46 -79.56
C PRO A 210 -11.67 46.89 -78.06
N ASP A 211 -12.53 47.80 -77.58
CA ASP A 211 -12.50 48.22 -76.15
C ASP A 211 -13.40 47.43 -75.19
N LYS A 212 -14.22 46.48 -75.68
CA LYS A 212 -15.17 45.72 -74.84
C LYS A 212 -14.60 44.44 -74.20
N MET A 213 -13.54 43.86 -74.75
CA MET A 213 -13.03 42.55 -74.30
C MET A 213 -12.10 42.60 -73.06
N LYS A 214 -11.46 43.74 -72.76
CA LYS A 214 -10.49 43.82 -71.64
C LYS A 214 -11.15 43.68 -70.26
N LYS A 215 -12.26 44.37 -70.03
CA LYS A 215 -12.89 44.47 -68.71
C LYS A 215 -13.49 43.15 -68.17
N GLN A 216 -13.71 42.15 -69.02
CA GLN A 216 -14.19 40.83 -68.58
C GLN A 216 -13.05 39.85 -68.25
N ALA A 217 -11.82 40.09 -68.75
CA ALA A 217 -10.66 39.29 -68.37
C ALA A 217 -10.17 39.63 -66.95
N ASP A 218 -10.12 40.92 -66.60
CA ASP A 218 -9.57 41.40 -65.33
C ASP A 218 -10.33 40.87 -64.10
N VAL A 219 -11.66 40.70 -64.20
CA VAL A 219 -12.51 40.22 -63.10
C VAL A 219 -12.31 38.71 -62.84
N VAL A 220 -12.15 37.92 -63.90
CA VAL A 220 -11.93 36.46 -63.76
C VAL A 220 -10.53 36.19 -63.19
N MET A 221 -9.53 36.98 -63.61
CA MET A 221 -8.15 36.85 -63.13
C MET A 221 -8.01 37.17 -61.63
N ALA A 222 -8.74 38.17 -61.12
CA ALA A 222 -8.75 38.49 -59.69
C ALA A 222 -9.44 37.40 -58.85
N ALA A 223 -10.50 36.77 -59.36
CA ALA A 223 -11.18 35.69 -58.67
C ALA A 223 -10.32 34.41 -58.59
N THR A 224 -9.58 34.06 -59.66
CA THR A 224 -8.65 32.92 -59.64
C THR A 224 -7.47 33.15 -58.70
N GLN A 225 -6.90 34.35 -58.66
CA GLN A 225 -5.77 34.66 -57.76
C GLN A 225 -6.15 34.58 -56.27
N ASN A 226 -7.37 34.99 -55.90
CA ASN A 226 -7.84 34.86 -54.51
C ASN A 226 -8.03 33.38 -54.12
N LEU A 227 -8.61 32.56 -55.00
CA LEU A 227 -8.78 31.12 -54.77
C LEU A 227 -7.43 30.38 -54.70
N GLU A 228 -6.44 30.78 -55.52
CA GLU A 228 -5.08 30.25 -55.45
C GLU A 228 -4.38 30.62 -54.13
N MET A 229 -4.58 31.86 -53.62
CA MET A 229 -4.08 32.26 -52.30
C MET A 229 -4.74 31.50 -51.13
N GLU A 230 -6.05 31.24 -51.21
CA GLU A 230 -6.75 30.45 -50.18
C GLU A 230 -6.33 28.97 -50.23
N ALA A 231 -6.18 28.38 -51.42
CA ALA A 231 -5.65 27.03 -51.57
C ALA A 231 -4.21 26.90 -51.05
N ALA A 232 -3.35 27.88 -51.30
CA ALA A 232 -1.98 27.91 -50.77
C ALA A 232 -1.97 28.01 -49.23
N ARG A 233 -2.80 28.88 -48.63
CA ARG A 233 -2.94 28.97 -47.17
C ARG A 233 -3.43 27.67 -46.53
N LEU A 234 -4.41 27.00 -47.16
CA LEU A 234 -4.91 25.72 -46.66
C LEU A 234 -3.83 24.63 -46.73
N LEU A 235 -3.04 24.57 -47.81
CA LEU A 235 -1.90 23.66 -47.92
C LEU A 235 -0.81 23.95 -46.86
N ASP A 236 -0.48 25.22 -46.59
CA ASP A 236 0.44 25.59 -45.51
C ASP A 236 -0.10 25.15 -44.13
N THR A 237 -1.39 25.33 -43.86
CA THR A 237 -1.98 24.86 -42.59
C THR A 237 -2.00 23.34 -42.45
N ILE A 238 -2.21 22.59 -43.54
CA ILE A 238 -2.10 21.13 -43.55
C ILE A 238 -0.65 20.73 -43.28
N GLY A 239 0.32 21.37 -43.93
CA GLY A 239 1.75 21.13 -43.69
C GLY A 239 2.19 21.46 -42.26
N MET A 240 1.60 22.46 -41.60
CA MET A 240 1.83 22.72 -40.17
C MET A 240 1.27 21.59 -39.29
N LEU A 241 0.02 21.17 -39.53
CA LEU A 241 -0.63 20.09 -38.77
C LEU A 241 0.07 18.73 -38.96
N ASP A 242 0.55 18.42 -40.16
CA ASP A 242 1.35 17.21 -40.44
C ASP A 242 2.69 17.22 -39.66
N ASN A 243 3.34 18.39 -39.55
CA ASN A 243 4.55 18.55 -38.74
C ASN A 243 4.26 18.43 -37.23
N GLU A 244 3.13 18.94 -36.75
CA GLU A 244 2.69 18.74 -35.36
C GLU A 244 2.37 17.27 -35.08
N LEU A 245 1.68 16.57 -35.98
CA LEU A 245 1.44 15.13 -35.92
C LEU A 245 2.75 14.32 -35.88
N ALA A 246 3.73 14.66 -36.73
CA ALA A 246 5.05 14.03 -36.74
C ALA A 246 5.80 14.25 -35.41
N ASN A 247 5.73 15.46 -34.85
CA ASN A 247 6.33 15.78 -33.55
C ASN A 247 5.63 15.03 -32.40
N HIS A 248 4.30 14.94 -32.40
CA HIS A 248 3.56 14.15 -31.41
C HIS A 248 3.84 12.65 -31.52
N ALA A 249 3.93 12.09 -32.73
CA ALA A 249 4.32 10.71 -32.94
C ALA A 249 5.73 10.41 -32.42
N ARG A 250 6.68 11.32 -32.67
CA ARG A 250 8.05 11.22 -32.16
C ARG A 250 8.11 11.32 -30.63
N LYS A 251 7.39 12.27 -30.03
CA LYS A 251 7.28 12.42 -28.56
C LYS A 251 6.65 11.21 -27.90
N ARG A 252 5.63 10.61 -28.53
CA ARG A 252 5.00 9.37 -28.06
C ARG A 252 5.99 8.21 -28.06
N LYS A 253 6.83 8.09 -29.09
CA LYS A 253 7.87 7.06 -29.18
C LYS A 253 8.95 7.22 -28.11
N GLU A 254 9.43 8.44 -27.87
CA GLU A 254 10.37 8.76 -26.78
C GLU A 254 9.80 8.33 -25.41
N LEU A 255 8.52 8.67 -25.13
CA LEU A 255 7.84 8.28 -23.89
C LEU A 255 7.63 6.76 -23.77
N GLU A 256 7.40 6.04 -24.87
CA GLU A 256 7.28 4.58 -24.88
C GLU A 256 8.62 3.89 -24.59
N GLU A 257 9.73 4.43 -25.11
CA GLU A 257 11.10 3.99 -24.85
C GLU A 257 11.52 4.29 -23.39
N GLU A 258 11.20 5.48 -22.87
CA GLU A 258 11.38 5.82 -21.45
C GLU A 258 10.56 4.89 -20.54
N ARG A 259 9.29 4.62 -20.87
CA ARG A 259 8.41 3.71 -20.13
C ARG A 259 8.98 2.29 -20.08
N MET A 260 9.52 1.77 -21.18
CA MET A 260 10.20 0.47 -21.17
C MET A 260 11.45 0.48 -20.30
N SER A 261 12.27 1.55 -20.37
CA SER A 261 13.47 1.66 -19.54
C SER A 261 13.16 1.67 -18.03
N LEU A 262 12.09 2.37 -17.64
CA LEU A 262 11.57 2.42 -16.27
C LEU A 262 11.01 1.07 -15.83
N ALA A 263 10.26 0.38 -16.69
CA ALA A 263 9.76 -0.97 -16.39
C ALA A 263 10.91 -1.97 -16.14
N MET A 264 11.96 -1.93 -16.96
CA MET A 264 13.16 -2.75 -16.75
C MET A 264 13.93 -2.37 -15.48
N ALA A 265 13.93 -1.10 -15.07
CA ALA A 265 14.53 -0.65 -13.82
C ALA A 265 13.73 -1.14 -12.59
N VAL A 266 12.40 -1.06 -12.64
CA VAL A 266 11.51 -1.60 -11.59
C VAL A 266 11.71 -3.10 -11.41
N GLU A 267 11.80 -3.86 -12.50
CA GLU A 267 11.98 -5.32 -12.42
C GLU A 267 13.37 -5.71 -11.87
N ARG A 268 14.43 -4.95 -12.21
CA ARG A 268 15.75 -5.08 -11.56
C ARG A 268 15.70 -4.75 -10.07
N HIS A 269 14.97 -3.71 -9.68
CA HIS A 269 14.84 -3.36 -8.26
C HIS A 269 14.02 -4.39 -7.48
N ARG A 270 12.96 -4.97 -8.06
CA ARG A 270 12.25 -6.13 -7.49
C ARG A 270 13.19 -7.31 -7.24
N SER A 271 13.96 -7.70 -8.26
CA SER A 271 14.97 -8.76 -8.14
C SER A 271 16.00 -8.49 -7.02
N GLN A 272 16.45 -7.23 -6.87
CA GLN A 272 17.38 -6.84 -5.80
C GLN A 272 16.72 -6.81 -4.41
N ILE A 273 15.45 -6.43 -4.31
CA ILE A 273 14.68 -6.46 -3.06
C ILE A 273 14.50 -7.92 -2.63
N GLU A 274 14.07 -8.81 -3.54
CA GLU A 274 13.85 -10.22 -3.24
C GLU A 274 15.15 -10.92 -2.81
N GLN A 275 16.30 -10.60 -3.43
CA GLN A 275 17.61 -11.06 -2.96
C GLN A 275 17.95 -10.54 -1.55
N LYS A 276 17.68 -9.26 -1.27
CA LYS A 276 17.95 -8.67 0.06
C LYS A 276 17.03 -9.21 1.15
N GLU A 277 15.77 -9.51 0.83
CA GLU A 277 14.83 -10.14 1.76
C GLU A 277 15.27 -11.57 2.10
N ARG A 278 15.66 -12.38 1.11
CA ARG A 278 16.24 -13.72 1.35
C ARG A 278 17.48 -13.67 2.25
N VAL A 279 18.40 -12.72 2.02
CA VAL A 279 19.59 -12.51 2.86
C VAL A 279 19.21 -12.01 4.26
N ALA A 280 18.19 -11.15 4.39
CA ALA A 280 17.69 -10.69 5.68
C ALA A 280 17.04 -11.83 6.51
N ASP A 281 16.37 -12.78 5.85
CA ASP A 281 15.79 -13.96 6.49
C ASP A 281 16.84 -15.02 6.86
N GLU A 282 17.89 -15.19 6.06
CA GLU A 282 19.09 -15.95 6.44
C GLU A 282 19.80 -15.33 7.65
N MET A 283 19.99 -14.00 7.65
CA MET A 283 20.53 -13.26 8.80
C MET A 283 19.65 -13.40 10.04
N ARG A 284 18.32 -13.36 9.91
CA ARG A 284 17.38 -13.58 11.02
C ARG A 284 17.52 -14.99 11.60
N ARG A 285 17.51 -16.03 10.76
CA ARG A 285 17.71 -17.43 11.20
C ARG A 285 19.05 -17.65 11.87
N ASN A 286 20.13 -17.08 11.32
CA ASN A 286 21.46 -17.18 11.90
C ASN A 286 21.55 -16.45 13.25
N LEU A 287 20.82 -15.33 13.42
CA LEU A 287 20.75 -14.58 14.67
C LEU A 287 19.85 -15.27 15.72
N GLU A 288 18.83 -16.03 15.30
CA GLU A 288 18.05 -16.91 16.17
C GLU A 288 18.87 -18.13 16.62
N LEU A 289 19.53 -18.84 15.70
CA LEU A 289 20.48 -19.92 16.01
C LEU A 289 21.57 -19.43 17.00
N SER A 290 22.20 -18.29 16.74
CA SER A 290 23.24 -17.77 17.62
C SER A 290 22.70 -17.30 18.99
N ARG A 291 21.41 -16.91 19.07
CA ARG A 291 20.72 -16.68 20.36
C ARG A 291 20.43 -17.97 21.11
N GLU A 292 20.05 -19.04 20.42
CA GLU A 292 19.86 -20.37 21.01
C GLU A 292 21.19 -20.95 21.50
N GLU A 293 22.26 -20.83 20.71
CA GLU A 293 23.63 -21.18 21.11
C GLU A 293 24.09 -20.35 22.32
N ALA A 294 23.84 -19.03 22.35
CA ALA A 294 24.17 -18.19 23.50
C ALA A 294 23.35 -18.54 24.75
N SER A 295 22.08 -18.93 24.59
CA SER A 295 21.21 -19.42 25.67
C SER A 295 21.72 -20.75 26.21
N HIS A 296 22.08 -21.68 25.34
CA HIS A 296 22.68 -22.98 25.70
C HIS A 296 24.04 -22.79 26.39
N ALA A 297 24.88 -21.89 25.89
CA ALA A 297 26.16 -21.55 26.50
C ALA A 297 25.98 -20.91 27.88
N LEU A 298 24.95 -20.09 28.08
CA LEU A 298 24.61 -19.53 29.39
C LEU A 298 24.12 -20.62 30.35
N ALA A 299 23.28 -21.55 29.90
CA ALA A 299 22.80 -22.68 30.70
C ALA A 299 23.96 -23.63 31.11
N GLU A 300 24.85 -23.95 30.16
CA GLU A 300 26.10 -24.69 30.43
C GLU A 300 26.98 -23.94 31.43
N ARG A 301 27.15 -22.61 31.28
CA ARG A 301 27.93 -21.81 32.23
C ARG A 301 27.33 -21.82 33.63
N VAL A 302 26.00 -21.72 33.76
CA VAL A 302 25.31 -21.83 35.05
C VAL A 302 25.49 -23.23 35.65
N ARG A 303 25.40 -24.30 34.86
CA ARG A 303 25.69 -25.67 35.34
C ARG A 303 27.12 -25.79 35.85
N LEU A 304 28.09 -25.35 35.05
CA LEU A 304 29.52 -25.36 35.41
C LEU A 304 29.84 -24.48 36.63
N GLU A 305 29.16 -23.34 36.81
CA GLU A 305 29.25 -22.52 38.03
C GLU A 305 28.66 -23.24 39.27
N MET A 306 27.61 -24.05 39.11
CA MET A 306 27.06 -24.89 40.17
C MET A 306 27.98 -26.08 40.49
N ASP A 307 28.53 -26.75 39.48
CA ASP A 307 29.51 -27.83 39.62
C ASP A 307 30.79 -27.31 40.31
N GLN A 308 31.29 -26.13 39.92
CA GLN A 308 32.42 -25.47 40.56
C GLN A 308 32.11 -25.11 42.03
N LYS A 309 30.89 -24.67 42.36
CA LYS A 309 30.45 -24.44 43.74
C LYS A 309 30.38 -25.73 44.56
N ALA A 310 29.97 -26.85 43.95
CA ALA A 310 29.98 -28.17 44.61
C ALA A 310 31.43 -28.62 44.88
N VAL A 311 32.30 -28.61 43.87
CA VAL A 311 33.71 -29.00 44.01
C VAL A 311 34.46 -28.11 45.01
N THR A 312 34.20 -26.80 45.03
CA THR A 312 34.82 -25.90 46.04
C THR A 312 34.27 -26.11 47.44
N ALA A 313 32.99 -26.48 47.60
CA ALA A 313 32.43 -26.88 48.89
C ALA A 313 33.04 -28.21 49.39
N ASP A 314 33.25 -29.19 48.51
CA ASP A 314 33.89 -30.46 48.85
C ASP A 314 35.39 -30.31 49.12
N ALA A 315 36.12 -29.51 48.33
CA ALA A 315 37.50 -29.13 48.63
C ALA A 315 37.62 -28.44 50.00
N LYS A 316 36.63 -27.62 50.39
CA LYS A 316 36.58 -27.00 51.72
C LYS A 316 36.31 -28.02 52.83
N ARG A 317 35.42 -28.99 52.61
CA ARG A 317 35.18 -30.12 53.53
C ARG A 317 36.44 -30.97 53.73
N GLU A 318 37.14 -31.29 52.65
CA GLU A 318 38.41 -32.02 52.69
C GLU A 318 39.53 -31.21 53.35
N GLN A 319 39.61 -29.90 53.11
CA GLN A 319 40.55 -29.02 53.82
C GLN A 319 40.24 -28.96 55.32
N ASP A 320 38.96 -28.92 55.72
CA ASP A 320 38.57 -28.96 57.13
C ASP A 320 38.85 -30.32 57.78
N LEU A 321 38.68 -31.43 57.05
CA LEU A 321 39.08 -32.78 57.47
C LEU A 321 40.61 -32.90 57.61
N LEU A 322 41.38 -32.38 56.65
CA LEU A 322 42.84 -32.32 56.71
C LEU A 322 43.32 -31.45 57.89
N ASN A 323 42.67 -30.32 58.13
CA ASN A 323 42.94 -29.45 59.27
C ASN A 323 42.65 -30.15 60.62
N ARG A 324 41.58 -30.97 60.70
CA ARG A 324 41.30 -31.82 61.87
C ARG A 324 42.36 -32.89 62.06
N ARG A 325 42.67 -33.67 61.02
CA ARG A 325 43.73 -34.69 61.04
C ARG A 325 45.10 -34.12 61.38
N SER A 326 45.42 -32.91 60.92
CA SER A 326 46.65 -32.19 61.27
C SER A 326 46.67 -31.75 62.75
N LYS A 327 45.54 -31.31 63.31
CA LYS A 327 45.41 -31.04 64.76
C LYS A 327 45.53 -32.33 65.59
N GLU A 328 44.94 -33.42 65.15
CA GLU A 328 45.06 -34.75 65.78
C GLU A 328 46.50 -35.27 65.72
N TYR A 329 47.16 -35.18 64.55
CA TYR A 329 48.56 -35.54 64.36
C TYR A 329 49.50 -34.69 65.21
N THR A 330 49.31 -33.37 65.27
CA THR A 330 50.14 -32.50 66.13
C THR A 330 49.89 -32.71 67.62
N ALA A 331 48.67 -33.10 68.02
CA ALA A 331 48.37 -33.51 69.39
C ALA A 331 49.03 -34.88 69.74
N ALA A 332 49.01 -35.83 68.80
CA ALA A 332 49.72 -37.10 68.92
C ALA A 332 51.24 -36.90 68.99
N LEU A 333 51.81 -36.06 68.13
CA LEU A 333 53.23 -35.71 68.14
C LEU A 333 53.65 -35.02 69.45
N LYS A 334 52.80 -34.16 70.02
CA LYS A 334 53.02 -33.59 71.36
C LYS A 334 52.96 -34.65 72.47
N ARG A 335 52.09 -35.66 72.36
CA ARG A 335 52.07 -36.82 73.28
C ARG A 335 53.36 -37.66 73.14
N CYS A 336 53.79 -37.97 71.91
CA CYS A 336 55.04 -38.68 71.66
C CYS A 336 56.24 -37.91 72.23
N LYS A 337 56.40 -36.61 71.94
CA LYS A 337 57.47 -35.80 72.52
C LYS A 337 57.43 -35.72 74.06
N LYS A 338 56.24 -35.75 74.67
CA LYS A 338 56.11 -35.81 76.13
C LYS A 338 56.56 -37.16 76.68
N LEU A 339 56.25 -38.26 76.00
CA LEU A 339 56.72 -39.62 76.35
C LEU A 339 58.23 -39.78 76.11
N GLU A 340 58.77 -39.24 75.01
CA GLU A 340 60.21 -39.18 74.73
C GLU A 340 60.96 -38.40 75.81
N MET A 341 60.45 -37.23 76.23
CA MET A 341 61.05 -36.44 77.30
C MET A 341 60.93 -37.14 78.68
N GLN A 342 59.86 -37.91 78.91
CA GLN A 342 59.75 -38.76 80.10
C GLN A 342 60.77 -39.91 80.06
N LEU A 343 60.92 -40.59 78.92
CA LEU A 343 61.93 -41.62 78.71
C LEU A 343 63.36 -41.07 78.88
N GLN A 344 63.63 -39.88 78.33
CA GLN A 344 64.93 -39.22 78.42
C GLN A 344 65.24 -38.77 79.86
N ASN A 345 64.23 -38.31 80.61
CA ASN A 345 64.37 -38.05 82.05
C ASN A 345 64.68 -39.34 82.82
N SER A 346 63.95 -40.44 82.58
CA SER A 346 64.26 -41.75 83.19
C SER A 346 65.66 -42.26 82.81
N GLN A 347 66.10 -42.07 81.56
CA GLN A 347 67.46 -42.40 81.12
C GLN A 347 68.52 -41.54 81.80
N SER A 348 68.24 -40.26 82.07
CA SER A 348 69.16 -39.38 82.81
C SER A 348 69.32 -39.74 84.29
N GLN A 349 68.38 -40.50 84.86
CA GLN A 349 68.46 -41.02 86.23
C GLN A 349 69.30 -42.30 86.35
N ILE A 350 69.47 -43.07 85.26
CA ILE A 350 70.29 -44.29 85.21
C ILE A 350 71.73 -44.04 85.70
N PRO A 351 72.52 -43.08 85.17
CA PRO A 351 73.89 -42.86 85.62
C PRO A 351 74.02 -42.31 87.05
N PHE A 352 72.93 -41.86 87.66
CA PHE A 352 72.91 -41.48 89.09
C PHE A 352 72.70 -42.72 89.96
N LEU A 353 71.74 -43.57 89.60
CA LEU A 353 71.47 -44.86 90.25
C LEU A 353 72.66 -45.84 90.11
N GLU A 354 73.34 -45.83 88.97
CA GLU A 354 74.60 -46.59 88.77
C GLU A 354 75.72 -46.08 89.70
N ARG A 355 75.76 -44.76 89.98
CA ARG A 355 76.73 -44.14 90.89
C ARG A 355 76.45 -44.51 92.35
N ASP A 356 75.18 -44.49 92.75
CA ASP A 356 74.74 -44.94 94.08
C ASP A 356 75.03 -46.46 94.28
N LEU A 357 74.91 -47.24 93.20
CA LEU A 357 75.22 -48.67 93.17
C LEU A 357 76.74 -48.93 93.20
N GLU A 358 77.57 -48.08 92.59
CA GLU A 358 79.03 -48.10 92.80
C GLU A 358 79.42 -47.69 94.23
N GLU A 359 78.78 -46.68 94.81
CA GLU A 359 79.11 -46.17 96.14
C GLU A 359 78.76 -47.18 97.24
N THR A 360 77.59 -47.82 97.16
CA THR A 360 77.21 -48.94 98.04
C THR A 360 78.13 -50.16 97.87
N ASN A 361 78.61 -50.46 96.65
CA ASN A 361 79.63 -51.49 96.43
C ASN A 361 80.99 -51.13 97.05
N ARG A 362 81.40 -49.86 97.04
CA ARG A 362 82.63 -49.39 97.72
C ARG A 362 82.50 -49.51 99.25
N GLN A 363 81.35 -49.20 99.82
CA GLN A 363 81.06 -49.40 101.24
C GLN A 363 81.15 -50.90 101.64
N MET A 364 80.64 -51.79 100.79
CA MET A 364 80.77 -53.25 100.96
C MET A 364 82.20 -53.79 100.78
N ALA A 365 83.07 -53.08 100.06
CA ALA A 365 84.49 -53.43 99.94
C ALA A 365 85.30 -53.00 101.17
N ALA A 366 85.07 -51.78 101.68
CA ALA A 366 85.76 -51.27 102.87
C ALA A 366 85.58 -52.19 104.10
N LEU A 367 84.34 -52.65 104.34
CA LEU A 367 84.00 -53.58 105.42
C LEU A 367 84.67 -54.97 105.30
N LYS A 368 85.17 -55.35 104.10
CA LYS A 368 85.90 -56.61 103.89
C LYS A 368 87.40 -56.48 104.19
N ASP A 369 88.01 -55.33 103.90
CA ASP A 369 89.44 -55.09 104.17
C ASP A 369 89.72 -54.81 105.66
N GLU A 370 88.76 -54.22 106.37
CA GLU A 370 88.86 -54.00 107.82
C GLU A 370 88.97 -55.33 108.60
N LYS A 371 88.19 -56.34 108.17
CA LYS A 371 88.26 -57.72 108.69
C LYS A 371 89.60 -58.42 108.42
N LYS A 372 90.31 -58.04 107.35
CA LYS A 372 91.62 -58.61 107.00
C LYS A 372 92.75 -58.05 107.88
N LYS A 373 92.72 -56.75 108.20
CA LYS A 373 93.77 -56.08 108.99
C LYS A 373 93.78 -56.50 110.47
N GLN A 374 92.64 -56.89 111.03
CA GLN A 374 92.55 -57.32 112.43
C GLN A 374 93.13 -58.73 112.70
N LEU A 375 93.40 -59.55 111.68
CA LEU A 375 93.97 -60.89 111.85
C LEU A 375 95.52 -60.93 111.80
N ALA A 376 96.17 -59.96 111.14
CA ALA A 376 97.63 -59.94 111.01
C ALA A 376 98.36 -59.36 112.24
N ALA A 377 97.66 -58.58 113.08
CA ALA A 377 98.27 -57.82 114.17
C ALA A 377 98.55 -58.63 115.47
N MET A 378 98.30 -59.95 115.51
CA MET A 378 98.49 -60.77 116.72
C MET A 378 99.74 -61.67 116.72
N GLU A 379 100.47 -61.84 115.61
CA GLU A 379 101.56 -62.82 115.54
C GLU A 379 102.98 -62.23 115.64
N GLU A 380 103.17 -60.92 115.41
CA GLU A 380 104.52 -60.34 115.21
C GLU A 380 105.17 -59.73 116.46
N LEU A 381 104.46 -59.57 117.58
CA LEU A 381 104.95 -58.84 118.76
C LEU A 381 105.54 -59.73 119.88
N ARG A 382 106.32 -60.76 119.53
CA ARG A 382 106.79 -61.76 120.53
C ARG A 382 108.23 -62.29 120.42
N ARG A 383 109.16 -61.68 119.65
CA ARG A 383 110.48 -62.33 119.43
C ARG A 383 111.80 -61.53 119.40
N GLU A 384 111.86 -60.20 119.36
CA GLU A 384 113.14 -59.51 119.02
C GLU A 384 113.50 -58.28 119.89
N VAL A 385 114.05 -58.48 121.10
CA VAL A 385 114.75 -57.40 121.86
C VAL A 385 116.03 -57.88 122.60
N ASP A 386 116.10 -59.11 123.13
CA ASP A 386 117.10 -59.46 124.17
C ASP A 386 118.50 -59.97 123.71
N ILE A 387 118.84 -59.91 122.42
CA ILE A 387 120.16 -60.43 121.94
C ILE A 387 120.78 -59.50 120.88
N PHE A 388 121.63 -58.53 121.27
CA PHE A 388 122.96 -58.21 120.65
C PHE A 388 123.66 -56.87 121.05
N ILE A 389 123.70 -56.44 122.32
CA ILE A 389 124.70 -55.43 122.77
C ILE A 389 125.38 -55.82 124.09
N SER A 390 126.18 -56.89 124.09
CA SER A 390 127.06 -57.27 125.22
C SER A 390 128.45 -57.78 124.83
N SER A 391 128.92 -57.50 123.60
CA SER A 391 130.33 -57.65 123.19
C SER A 391 130.57 -56.73 121.97
N PHE A 392 131.63 -55.93 121.86
CA PHE A 392 133.01 -56.19 122.27
C PHE A 392 133.84 -54.89 122.36
N LEU A 393 134.47 -54.59 123.50
CA LEU A 393 135.51 -53.55 123.61
C LEU A 393 136.50 -53.85 124.76
N LYS A 394 137.75 -54.20 124.38
CA LYS A 394 139.05 -54.20 125.10
C LYS A 394 140.06 -54.95 124.17
N GLN A 395 141.39 -54.73 124.13
CA GLN A 395 142.33 -54.27 125.17
C GLN A 395 143.73 -53.88 124.57
N GLU A 396 144.68 -53.49 125.44
CA GLU A 396 146.11 -53.15 125.21
C GLU A 396 146.92 -53.40 126.52
N SER A 397 148.26 -53.35 126.64
CA SER A 397 149.46 -53.27 125.75
C SER A 397 150.74 -53.69 126.54
N ALA A 398 151.93 -53.86 125.91
CA ALA A 398 153.19 -54.26 126.60
C ALA A 398 154.51 -53.90 125.85
N GLU A 399 155.66 -53.79 126.57
CA GLU A 399 157.02 -53.57 126.01
C GLU A 399 158.18 -54.02 126.97
N LYS A 400 159.42 -54.15 126.44
CA LYS A 400 160.78 -54.30 127.06
C LYS A 400 161.25 -55.74 127.39
N GLU A 401 162.55 -56.11 127.41
CA GLU A 401 163.82 -55.34 127.58
C GLU A 401 165.00 -55.79 126.66
N LYS A 402 166.04 -54.94 126.55
CA LYS A 402 167.42 -55.27 126.11
C LYS A 402 168.42 -54.98 127.24
N GLN A 403 169.41 -55.84 127.49
CA GLN A 403 170.64 -55.38 128.19
C GLN A 403 171.96 -56.16 127.96
N GLN A 404 171.99 -57.35 127.33
CA GLN A 404 173.24 -58.12 127.16
C GLN A 404 174.04 -57.78 125.88
N LEU A 405 173.60 -56.77 125.12
CA LEU A 405 174.11 -56.37 123.80
C LEU A 405 175.37 -55.47 123.85
N LEU A 406 176.50 -55.90 124.43
CA LEU A 406 177.74 -55.09 124.34
C LEU A 406 179.09 -55.84 124.28
N LYS A 407 179.13 -57.17 124.36
CA LYS A 407 180.41 -57.93 124.30
C LYS A 407 180.63 -58.75 123.03
N GLN A 408 179.59 -59.06 122.26
CA GLN A 408 179.72 -59.76 120.95
C GLN A 408 179.93 -58.79 119.78
N LEU A 409 179.42 -57.56 119.88
CA LEU A 409 179.36 -56.57 118.79
C LEU A 409 180.72 -56.14 118.17
N LEU A 410 181.87 -56.47 118.77
CA LEU A 410 183.18 -56.16 118.18
C LEU A 410 183.71 -57.25 117.23
N ALA A 411 183.07 -58.42 117.17
CA ALA A 411 183.42 -59.47 116.20
C ALA A 411 182.59 -59.37 114.91
N ASP A 412 181.28 -59.15 115.04
CA ASP A 412 180.32 -59.30 113.93
C ASP A 412 180.41 -58.18 112.87
N ILE A 413 180.91 -56.99 113.24
CA ILE A 413 181.02 -55.83 112.34
C ILE A 413 181.84 -56.15 111.08
N LYS A 414 182.85 -57.03 111.17
CA LYS A 414 183.71 -57.38 110.03
C LYS A 414 183.07 -58.28 108.98
N MET A 415 181.95 -58.96 109.30
CA MET A 415 181.24 -59.81 108.34
C MET A 415 180.13 -59.04 107.60
N LEU A 416 179.49 -58.09 108.28
CA LEU A 416 178.33 -57.36 107.75
C LEU A 416 178.67 -56.26 106.73
N GLU A 417 179.94 -55.84 106.64
CA GLU A 417 180.38 -54.84 105.65
C GLU A 417 180.43 -55.41 104.21
N GLU A 418 180.61 -56.72 104.03
CA GLU A 418 180.65 -57.34 102.70
C GLU A 418 179.23 -57.59 102.13
N GLU A 419 178.27 -58.03 102.95
CA GLU A 419 176.87 -58.29 102.53
C GLU A 419 176.11 -57.02 102.11
N LEU A 420 176.44 -55.85 102.71
CA LEU A 420 175.76 -54.58 102.42
C LEU A 420 175.97 -54.09 100.97
N MET A 421 177.09 -54.47 100.35
CA MET A 421 177.50 -53.98 99.03
C MET A 421 176.74 -54.65 97.86
N GLU A 422 176.22 -55.87 98.04
CA GLU A 422 175.41 -56.55 97.04
C GLU A 422 173.94 -56.09 97.06
N ALA A 423 173.33 -55.98 98.24
CA ALA A 423 171.94 -55.53 98.38
C ALA A 423 171.68 -54.14 97.76
N SER A 424 172.67 -53.22 97.83
CA SER A 424 172.55 -51.88 97.26
C SER A 424 172.38 -51.86 95.73
N LYS A 425 172.94 -52.85 95.00
CA LYS A 425 172.82 -52.93 93.54
C LYS A 425 171.43 -53.39 93.09
N GLU A 426 170.82 -54.32 93.84
CA GLU A 426 169.49 -54.84 93.51
C GLU A 426 168.39 -53.82 93.74
N GLU A 427 168.50 -52.99 94.80
CA GLU A 427 167.53 -51.91 95.04
C GLU A 427 167.47 -50.91 93.87
N GLN A 428 168.62 -50.60 93.27
CA GLN A 428 168.72 -49.60 92.20
C GLN A 428 168.11 -50.08 90.87
N THR A 429 168.05 -51.39 90.62
CA THR A 429 167.38 -51.94 89.42
C THR A 429 165.87 -51.95 89.60
N GLN A 430 165.36 -52.39 90.75
CA GLN A 430 163.92 -52.41 91.01
C GLN A 430 163.27 -51.01 91.00
N ARG A 431 163.95 -49.99 91.58
CA ARG A 431 163.46 -48.61 91.54
C ARG A 431 163.24 -48.08 90.10
N LYS A 432 164.07 -48.49 89.14
CA LYS A 432 163.91 -48.10 87.72
C LYS A 432 162.70 -48.77 87.07
N MET A 433 162.45 -50.04 87.36
CA MET A 433 161.29 -50.79 86.83
C MET A 433 159.96 -50.22 87.35
N VAL A 434 159.88 -49.89 88.65
CA VAL A 434 158.69 -49.27 89.24
C VAL A 434 158.37 -47.91 88.59
N ALA A 435 159.39 -47.10 88.32
CA ALA A 435 159.22 -45.80 87.67
C ALA A 435 158.67 -45.90 86.23
N SER A 436 159.07 -46.91 85.44
CA SER A 436 158.53 -47.08 84.08
C SER A 436 157.07 -47.54 84.11
N LEU A 437 156.74 -48.52 84.96
CA LEU A 437 155.36 -49.04 85.10
C LEU A 437 154.40 -47.98 85.65
N SER A 438 154.84 -47.07 86.53
CA SER A 438 154.01 -45.93 86.95
C SER A 438 153.73 -44.94 85.81
N ALA A 439 154.69 -44.71 84.93
CA ALA A 439 154.52 -43.81 83.78
C ALA A 439 153.55 -44.39 82.74
N GLU A 440 153.64 -45.69 82.43
CA GLU A 440 152.68 -46.38 81.56
C GLU A 440 151.27 -46.36 82.14
N ARG A 441 151.11 -46.57 83.45
CA ARG A 441 149.80 -46.49 84.12
C ARG A 441 149.18 -45.09 84.00
N GLU A 442 149.97 -44.03 84.18
CA GLU A 442 149.48 -42.66 84.00
C GLU A 442 149.18 -42.29 82.54
N ALA A 443 149.90 -42.85 81.58
CA ALA A 443 149.62 -42.67 80.16
C ALA A 443 148.27 -43.32 79.80
N ASN A 444 148.10 -44.60 80.15
CA ASN A 444 146.87 -45.34 79.89
C ASN A 444 145.65 -44.74 80.62
N ALA A 445 145.82 -44.23 81.84
CA ALA A 445 144.74 -43.54 82.57
C ALA A 445 144.32 -42.23 81.88
N ARG A 446 145.28 -41.47 81.32
CA ARG A 446 144.99 -40.25 80.54
C ARG A 446 144.31 -40.57 79.21
N GLU A 447 144.67 -41.67 78.55
CA GLU A 447 144.03 -42.11 77.31
C GLU A 447 142.60 -42.61 77.54
N ALA A 448 142.37 -43.41 78.58
CA ALA A 448 141.03 -43.83 78.99
C ALA A 448 140.12 -42.63 79.37
N ALA A 449 140.67 -41.61 80.05
CA ALA A 449 139.91 -40.39 80.34
C ALA A 449 139.50 -39.64 79.06
N LYS A 450 140.39 -39.55 78.07
CA LYS A 450 140.09 -38.93 76.76
C LYS A 450 139.02 -39.69 75.96
N THR A 451 139.07 -41.02 75.94
CA THR A 451 138.06 -41.82 75.21
C THR A 451 136.70 -41.75 75.90
N VAL A 452 136.64 -41.72 77.24
CA VAL A 452 135.39 -41.51 77.98
C VAL A 452 134.79 -40.12 77.74
N THR A 453 135.59 -39.06 77.70
CA THR A 453 135.08 -37.71 77.37
C THR A 453 134.57 -37.64 75.94
N ALA A 454 135.29 -38.18 74.95
CA ALA A 454 134.84 -38.21 73.56
C ALA A 454 133.57 -39.07 73.35
N ALA A 455 133.45 -40.19 74.06
CA ALA A 455 132.24 -41.02 74.04
C ALA A 455 131.03 -40.30 74.66
N ARG A 456 131.27 -39.45 75.66
CA ARG A 456 130.22 -38.61 76.25
C ARG A 456 129.79 -37.48 75.31
N GLU A 457 130.73 -36.77 74.71
CA GLU A 457 130.47 -35.70 73.73
C GLU A 457 129.66 -36.23 72.55
N THR A 458 130.09 -37.33 71.94
CA THR A 458 129.37 -37.98 70.82
C THR A 458 127.97 -38.48 71.21
N HIS A 459 127.76 -38.91 72.46
CA HIS A 459 126.42 -39.27 72.96
C HIS A 459 125.53 -38.05 73.24
N GLU A 460 126.09 -36.92 73.69
CA GLU A 460 125.38 -35.66 73.83
C GLU A 460 125.02 -35.07 72.45
N GLU A 461 125.91 -35.16 71.45
CA GLU A 461 125.60 -34.84 70.04
C GLU A 461 124.50 -35.73 69.46
N LEU A 462 124.54 -37.05 69.71
CA LEU A 462 123.49 -37.98 69.26
C LEU A 462 122.11 -37.55 69.77
N LYS A 463 121.99 -37.23 71.05
CA LYS A 463 120.74 -36.71 71.64
C LYS A 463 120.25 -35.42 70.97
N VAL A 464 121.16 -34.50 70.65
CA VAL A 464 120.81 -33.29 69.90
C VAL A 464 120.30 -33.63 68.50
N LYS A 465 120.91 -34.61 67.81
CA LYS A 465 120.42 -35.08 66.49
C LYS A 465 119.07 -35.79 66.58
N GLU A 466 118.85 -36.62 67.60
CA GLU A 466 117.55 -37.29 67.85
C GLU A 466 116.43 -36.29 68.10
N LEU A 467 116.67 -35.23 68.88
CA LEU A 467 115.72 -34.13 69.08
C LEU A 467 115.41 -33.40 67.78
N VAL A 468 116.43 -33.08 66.96
CA VAL A 468 116.23 -32.46 65.64
C VAL A 468 115.44 -33.37 64.69
N ILE A 469 115.68 -34.69 64.70
CA ILE A 469 114.89 -35.65 63.91
C ILE A 469 113.43 -35.68 64.39
N MET A 470 113.19 -35.65 65.70
CA MET A 470 111.84 -35.59 66.27
C MET A 470 111.10 -34.31 65.85
N ASP A 471 111.76 -33.14 65.93
CA ASP A 471 111.18 -31.86 65.51
C ASP A 471 110.91 -31.82 64.00
N LEU A 472 111.83 -32.30 63.16
CA LEU A 472 111.62 -32.39 61.71
C LEU A 472 110.49 -33.38 61.36
N THR A 473 110.38 -34.50 62.08
CA THR A 473 109.28 -35.47 61.90
C THR A 473 107.93 -34.86 62.31
N LYS A 474 107.91 -34.08 63.40
CA LYS A 474 106.74 -33.30 63.81
C LYS A 474 106.37 -32.26 62.74
N GLN A 475 107.32 -31.50 62.22
CA GLN A 475 107.08 -30.56 61.11
C GLN A 475 106.58 -31.25 59.84
N LEU A 476 107.08 -32.46 59.52
CA LEU A 476 106.59 -33.26 58.39
C LEU A 476 105.14 -33.72 58.58
N THR A 477 104.77 -34.15 59.79
CA THR A 477 103.38 -34.54 60.10
C THR A 477 102.43 -33.33 60.16
N GLU A 478 102.88 -32.18 60.65
CA GLU A 478 102.11 -30.91 60.62
C GLU A 478 101.95 -30.35 59.20
N THR A 479 102.97 -30.42 58.35
CA THR A 479 102.85 -30.02 56.94
C THR A 479 101.97 -31.01 56.17
N GLY A 480 102.06 -32.31 56.49
CA GLY A 480 101.18 -33.36 55.95
C GLY A 480 99.72 -33.31 56.43
N SER A 481 99.42 -32.76 57.61
CA SER A 481 98.04 -32.45 58.02
C SER A 481 97.54 -31.20 57.29
N ARG A 482 98.31 -30.10 57.29
CA ARG A 482 97.97 -28.87 56.56
C ARG A 482 97.70 -29.12 55.08
N LEU A 483 98.51 -29.95 54.40
CA LEU A 483 98.29 -30.29 52.99
C LEU A 483 96.97 -31.06 52.77
N ARG A 484 96.62 -31.99 53.67
CA ARG A 484 95.33 -32.69 53.61
C ARG A 484 94.16 -31.74 53.86
N ASP A 485 94.30 -30.78 54.76
CA ASP A 485 93.25 -29.79 55.03
C ASP A 485 93.11 -28.78 53.87
N PHE A 486 94.21 -28.36 53.23
CA PHE A 486 94.15 -27.60 51.98
C PHE A 486 93.53 -28.41 50.81
N SER A 487 93.79 -29.71 50.72
CA SER A 487 93.12 -30.57 49.72
C SER A 487 91.61 -30.62 49.97
N LYS A 488 91.16 -30.82 51.21
CA LYS A 488 89.72 -30.78 51.56
C LYS A 488 89.09 -29.42 51.25
N LEU A 489 89.78 -28.32 51.57
CA LEU A 489 89.32 -26.97 51.24
C LEU A 489 89.22 -26.75 49.73
N TYR A 490 90.20 -27.24 48.95
CA TYR A 490 90.16 -27.19 47.49
C TYR A 490 89.00 -28.02 46.93
N ASP A 491 88.77 -29.23 47.43
CA ASP A 491 87.65 -30.08 47.00
C ASP A 491 86.29 -29.48 47.39
N MET A 492 86.19 -28.82 48.54
CA MET A 492 85.01 -28.05 48.96
C MET A 492 84.77 -26.87 48.01
N VAL A 493 85.78 -26.04 47.75
CA VAL A 493 85.69 -24.89 46.82
C VAL A 493 85.39 -25.35 45.39
N LYS A 494 85.93 -26.49 44.95
CA LYS A 494 85.63 -27.10 43.65
C LYS A 494 84.19 -27.62 43.59
N SER A 495 83.70 -28.23 44.66
CA SER A 495 82.30 -28.65 44.80
C SER A 495 81.36 -27.44 44.74
N ASP A 496 81.66 -26.38 45.50
CA ASP A 496 80.86 -25.16 45.52
C ASP A 496 80.93 -24.39 44.20
N ARG A 497 82.09 -24.31 43.54
CA ARG A 497 82.22 -23.80 42.16
C ARG A 497 81.30 -24.57 41.21
N ASN A 498 81.27 -25.90 41.29
CA ASN A 498 80.41 -26.72 40.44
C ASN A 498 78.92 -26.52 40.77
N LYS A 499 78.54 -26.36 42.04
CA LYS A 499 77.18 -25.99 42.44
C LYS A 499 76.78 -24.63 41.85
N TYR A 500 77.65 -23.62 41.96
CA TYR A 500 77.38 -22.30 41.40
C TYR A 500 77.32 -22.31 39.87
N VAL A 501 78.17 -23.06 39.18
CA VAL A 501 78.09 -23.24 37.71
C VAL A 501 76.75 -23.89 37.33
N ASN A 502 76.31 -24.94 38.03
CA ASN A 502 75.02 -25.58 37.78
C ASN A 502 73.84 -24.63 38.08
N GLN A 503 73.91 -23.82 39.14
CA GLN A 503 72.90 -22.80 39.45
C GLN A 503 72.87 -21.67 38.41
N ILE A 504 74.04 -21.23 37.92
CA ILE A 504 74.15 -20.24 36.83
C ILE A 504 73.57 -20.81 35.54
N GLN A 505 73.85 -22.07 35.20
CA GLN A 505 73.27 -22.72 34.02
C GLN A 505 71.75 -22.87 34.14
N ALA A 506 71.24 -23.34 35.29
CA ALA A 506 69.81 -23.50 35.53
C ALA A 506 69.06 -22.15 35.52
N SER A 507 69.65 -21.11 36.11
CA SER A 507 69.06 -19.76 36.08
C SER A 507 69.16 -19.11 34.71
N ALA A 508 70.23 -19.35 33.94
CA ALA A 508 70.34 -18.90 32.55
C ALA A 508 69.31 -19.58 31.64
N GLN A 509 69.07 -20.89 31.82
CA GLN A 509 68.02 -21.63 31.12
C GLN A 509 66.63 -21.10 31.51
N ALA A 510 66.32 -20.99 32.80
CA ALA A 510 65.05 -20.42 33.25
C ALA A 510 64.82 -18.99 32.75
N LEU A 511 65.88 -18.18 32.63
CA LEU A 511 65.83 -16.83 32.06
C LEU A 511 65.61 -16.85 30.53
N ALA A 512 66.10 -17.86 29.81
CA ALA A 512 65.79 -18.07 28.40
C ALA A 512 64.32 -18.50 28.20
N GLU A 513 63.85 -19.50 28.95
CA GLU A 513 62.46 -19.96 28.95
C GLU A 513 61.48 -18.81 29.30
N MET A 514 61.81 -17.99 30.29
CA MET A 514 61.01 -16.80 30.62
C MET A 514 61.05 -15.73 29.53
N LYS A 515 62.16 -15.54 28.81
CA LYS A 515 62.23 -14.65 27.64
C LYS A 515 61.37 -15.15 26.48
N GLU A 516 61.35 -16.46 26.22
CA GLU A 516 60.46 -17.05 25.21
C GLU A 516 59.00 -16.91 25.61
N LYS A 517 58.67 -17.18 26.88
CA LYS A 517 57.32 -16.95 27.42
C LYS A 517 56.88 -15.49 27.29
N ILE A 518 57.78 -14.53 27.54
CA ILE A 518 57.50 -13.09 27.33
C ILE A 518 57.23 -12.80 25.85
N LYS A 519 58.00 -13.37 24.90
CA LYS A 519 57.74 -13.21 23.46
C LYS A 519 56.39 -13.80 23.03
N ILE A 520 56.03 -14.99 23.54
CA ILE A 520 54.73 -15.62 23.26
C ILE A 520 53.59 -14.71 23.75
N LEU A 521 53.67 -14.21 24.99
CA LEU A 521 52.69 -13.29 25.54
C LEU A 521 52.65 -11.93 24.82
N GLN A 522 53.78 -11.44 24.31
CA GLN A 522 53.82 -10.23 23.47
C GLN A 522 53.08 -10.46 22.14
N ASN A 523 53.34 -11.56 21.45
CA ASN A 523 52.63 -11.93 20.23
C ASN A 523 51.12 -12.11 20.50
N GLU A 524 50.74 -12.74 21.61
CA GLU A 524 49.35 -12.92 22.02
C GLU A 524 48.65 -11.57 22.29
N VAL A 525 49.33 -10.63 22.94
CA VAL A 525 48.82 -9.24 23.12
C VAL A 525 48.69 -8.51 21.78
N GLU A 526 49.59 -8.72 20.82
CA GLU A 526 49.48 -8.14 19.47
C GLU A 526 48.31 -8.73 18.67
N ILE A 527 48.12 -10.06 18.72
CA ILE A 527 46.97 -10.75 18.14
C ILE A 527 45.66 -10.20 18.75
N LEU A 528 45.54 -10.19 20.08
CA LEU A 528 44.35 -9.68 20.78
C LEU A 528 44.08 -8.20 20.48
N ARG A 529 45.12 -7.36 20.31
CA ARG A 529 44.95 -5.97 19.86
C ARG A 529 44.41 -5.91 18.42
N SER A 530 44.96 -6.71 17.51
CA SER A 530 44.48 -6.75 16.12
C SER A 530 43.03 -7.23 16.02
N GLU A 531 42.65 -8.24 16.81
CA GLU A 531 41.27 -8.71 16.93
C GLU A 531 40.35 -7.64 17.54
N SER A 532 40.80 -6.92 18.57
CA SER A 532 40.03 -5.83 19.17
C SER A 532 39.74 -4.74 18.15
N VAL A 533 40.75 -4.30 17.39
CA VAL A 533 40.58 -3.30 16.31
C VAL A 533 39.70 -3.82 15.18
N ALA A 534 39.77 -5.12 14.84
CA ALA A 534 38.87 -5.73 13.85
C ALA A 534 37.42 -5.75 14.34
N LYS A 535 37.19 -6.12 15.62
CA LYS A 535 35.87 -6.12 16.26
C LYS A 535 35.31 -4.70 16.42
N GLU A 536 36.14 -3.70 16.73
CA GLU A 536 35.74 -2.28 16.74
C GLU A 536 35.31 -1.79 15.35
N LYS A 537 36.06 -2.14 14.30
CA LYS A 537 35.67 -1.81 12.91
C LYS A 537 34.36 -2.47 12.51
N ALA A 538 34.17 -3.75 12.83
CA ALA A 538 32.91 -4.46 12.60
C ALA A 538 31.75 -3.78 13.35
N LEU A 539 31.90 -3.50 14.66
CA LEU A 539 30.90 -2.81 15.47
C LEU A 539 30.58 -1.41 14.96
N SER A 540 31.59 -0.67 14.45
CA SER A 540 31.37 0.65 13.83
C SER A 540 30.58 0.55 12.52
N LYS A 541 30.79 -0.51 11.74
CA LYS A 541 30.02 -0.79 10.52
C LYS A 541 28.57 -1.13 10.86
N GLU A 542 28.35 -2.06 11.79
CA GLU A 542 27.00 -2.44 12.27
C GLU A 542 26.23 -1.23 12.83
N ARG A 543 26.90 -0.34 13.59
CA ARG A 543 26.30 0.91 14.08
C ARG A 543 25.87 1.83 12.93
N LEU A 544 26.69 1.98 11.90
CA LEU A 544 26.36 2.79 10.73
C LEU A 544 25.19 2.19 9.95
N GLU A 545 25.18 0.87 9.73
CA GLU A 545 24.09 0.16 9.05
C GLU A 545 22.78 0.24 9.84
N HIS A 546 22.83 0.12 11.17
CA HIS A 546 21.66 0.33 12.04
C HIS A 546 21.14 1.78 11.96
N THR A 547 22.00 2.80 11.99
CA THR A 547 21.59 4.21 11.82
C THR A 547 20.99 4.45 10.43
N ASN A 548 21.56 3.87 9.38
CA ASN A 548 21.01 3.97 8.02
C ASN A 548 19.64 3.29 7.91
N ALA A 549 19.46 2.10 8.51
CA ALA A 549 18.19 1.40 8.56
C ALA A 549 17.13 2.18 9.36
N PHE A 550 17.51 2.82 10.47
CA PHE A 550 16.63 3.70 11.24
C PHE A 550 16.16 4.90 10.39
N ASN A 551 17.08 5.58 9.70
CA ASN A 551 16.77 6.70 8.82
C ASN A 551 15.85 6.28 7.66
N ALA A 552 16.13 5.14 7.02
CA ALA A 552 15.29 4.59 5.95
C ALA A 552 13.87 4.23 6.45
N ARG A 553 13.75 3.61 7.64
CA ARG A 553 12.45 3.34 8.28
C ARG A 553 11.66 4.62 8.50
N ASP A 554 12.31 5.68 8.97
CA ASP A 554 11.62 6.93 9.29
C ASP A 554 11.25 7.74 8.04
N GLN A 555 12.05 7.65 6.97
CA GLN A 555 11.67 8.11 5.63
C GLN A 555 10.44 7.35 5.10
N LEU A 556 10.46 6.01 5.13
CA LEU A 556 9.31 5.19 4.70
C LEU A 556 8.04 5.48 5.52
N ARG A 557 8.17 5.76 6.82
CA ARG A 557 7.05 6.20 7.67
C ARG A 557 6.52 7.58 7.27
N ALA A 558 7.40 8.53 6.95
CA ALA A 558 7.00 9.85 6.46
C ALA A 558 6.30 9.77 5.09
N GLU A 559 6.81 8.94 4.18
CA GLU A 559 6.17 8.66 2.88
C GLU A 559 4.82 7.95 3.05
N THR A 560 4.73 6.95 3.93
CA THR A 560 3.48 6.25 4.25
C THR A 560 2.43 7.24 4.79
N ASN A 561 2.80 8.12 5.72
CA ASN A 561 1.91 9.15 6.24
C ASN A 561 1.48 10.14 5.15
N LYS A 562 2.40 10.58 4.28
CA LYS A 562 2.09 11.47 3.15
C LYS A 562 1.10 10.82 2.17
N ASN A 563 1.31 9.55 1.85
CA ASN A 563 0.41 8.78 0.99
C ASN A 563 -0.95 8.59 1.65
N MET A 564 -1.01 8.32 2.96
CA MET A 564 -2.26 8.21 3.72
C MET A 564 -3.04 9.53 3.74
N SER A 565 -2.36 10.68 3.86
CA SER A 565 -2.99 12.00 3.73
C SER A 565 -3.54 12.22 2.32
N ALA A 566 -2.79 11.86 1.27
CA ALA A 566 -3.25 11.98 -0.11
C ALA A 566 -4.44 11.06 -0.42
N VAL A 567 -4.47 9.84 0.14
CA VAL A 567 -5.63 8.93 0.04
C VAL A 567 -6.85 9.56 0.69
N LYS A 568 -6.74 10.10 1.91
CA LYS A 568 -7.87 10.79 2.58
C LYS A 568 -8.37 12.02 1.81
N GLU A 569 -7.47 12.77 1.19
CA GLU A 569 -7.86 13.89 0.32
C GLU A 569 -8.64 13.40 -0.92
N LYS A 570 -8.22 12.28 -1.50
CA LYS A 570 -8.92 11.66 -2.65
C LYS A 570 -10.24 11.02 -2.25
N GLU A 571 -10.33 10.37 -1.09
CA GLU A 571 -11.59 9.89 -0.51
C GLU A 571 -12.57 11.05 -0.27
N GLY A 572 -12.09 12.19 0.22
CA GLY A 572 -12.87 13.43 0.35
C GLY A 572 -13.37 13.97 -1.00
N GLN A 573 -12.52 13.98 -2.03
CA GLN A 573 -12.91 14.36 -3.39
C GLN A 573 -13.95 13.39 -3.99
N VAL A 574 -13.81 12.09 -3.76
CA VAL A 574 -14.80 11.08 -4.18
C VAL A 574 -16.13 11.27 -3.46
N ALA A 575 -16.12 11.50 -2.14
CA ALA A 575 -17.35 11.79 -1.38
C ALA A 575 -18.06 13.07 -1.86
N GLN A 576 -17.29 14.11 -2.20
CA GLN A 576 -17.83 15.34 -2.79
C GLN A 576 -18.46 15.09 -4.18
N LEU A 577 -17.81 14.29 -5.03
CA LEU A 577 -18.34 13.91 -6.34
C LEU A 577 -19.59 13.03 -6.24
N ILE A 578 -19.67 12.13 -5.27
CA ILE A 578 -20.88 11.33 -5.00
C ILE A 578 -22.04 12.27 -4.63
N ALA A 579 -21.81 13.22 -3.71
CA ALA A 579 -22.84 14.19 -3.35
C ALA A 579 -23.24 15.11 -4.52
N GLU A 580 -22.32 15.43 -5.44
CA GLU A 580 -22.64 16.18 -6.67
C GLU A 580 -23.45 15.33 -7.66
N ILE A 581 -23.13 14.03 -7.81
CA ILE A 581 -23.92 13.07 -8.59
C ILE A 581 -25.35 12.95 -8.03
N ASP A 582 -25.52 12.83 -6.71
CA ASP A 582 -26.85 12.74 -6.08
C ASP A 582 -27.67 14.02 -6.29
N ASN A 583 -27.04 15.20 -6.19
CA ASN A 583 -27.69 16.48 -6.50
C ASN A 583 -28.09 16.58 -7.99
N LEU A 584 -27.21 16.16 -8.91
CA LEU A 584 -27.51 16.14 -10.35
C LEU A 584 -28.62 15.13 -10.67
N ASN A 585 -28.63 13.96 -10.06
CA ASN A 585 -29.69 12.97 -10.19
C ASN A 585 -31.03 13.51 -9.68
N SER A 586 -31.05 14.23 -8.55
CA SER A 586 -32.24 14.92 -8.05
C SER A 586 -32.76 15.97 -9.04
N LEU A 587 -31.86 16.78 -9.61
CA LEU A 587 -32.18 17.77 -10.64
C LEU A 587 -32.73 17.13 -11.92
N ILE A 588 -32.14 16.03 -12.40
CA ILE A 588 -32.62 15.25 -13.55
C ILE A 588 -34.04 14.75 -13.28
N ASN A 589 -34.28 14.09 -12.14
CA ASN A 589 -35.61 13.65 -11.72
C ASN A 589 -36.63 14.81 -11.64
N GLY A 590 -36.19 16.00 -11.23
CA GLY A 590 -37.01 17.22 -11.25
C GLY A 590 -37.38 17.69 -12.66
N ILE A 591 -36.40 17.71 -13.57
CA ILE A 591 -36.58 18.06 -14.98
C ILE A 591 -37.48 17.04 -15.70
N GLU A 592 -37.30 15.75 -15.47
CA GLU A 592 -38.16 14.69 -16.03
C GLU A 592 -39.61 14.82 -15.58
N LYS A 593 -39.84 15.06 -14.28
CA LYS A 593 -41.18 15.36 -13.74
C LYS A 593 -41.78 16.61 -14.37
N ALA A 594 -40.98 17.64 -14.67
CA ALA A 594 -41.42 18.83 -15.39
C ALA A 594 -41.74 18.53 -16.86
N MET A 595 -40.93 17.72 -17.54
CA MET A 595 -41.14 17.30 -18.93
C MET A 595 -42.41 16.46 -19.08
N LEU A 596 -42.66 15.52 -18.17
CA LEU A 596 -43.90 14.72 -18.13
C LEU A 596 -45.14 15.61 -17.91
N LYS A 597 -45.06 16.58 -16.98
CA LYS A 597 -46.13 17.58 -16.78
C LYS A 597 -46.37 18.42 -18.03
N LEU A 598 -45.31 18.82 -18.75
CA LEU A 598 -45.42 19.59 -19.99
C LEU A 598 -46.03 18.76 -21.12
N LYS A 599 -45.59 17.51 -21.28
CA LYS A 599 -46.14 16.56 -22.27
C LYS A 599 -47.65 16.37 -22.04
N LYS A 600 -48.07 16.12 -20.80
CA LYS A 600 -49.49 15.97 -20.46
C LYS A 600 -50.31 17.24 -20.72
N ARG A 601 -49.75 18.43 -20.46
CA ARG A 601 -50.40 19.71 -20.83
C ARG A 601 -50.53 19.88 -22.34
N TYR A 602 -49.52 19.46 -23.10
CA TYR A 602 -49.55 19.49 -24.56
C TYR A 602 -50.56 18.50 -25.14
N GLU A 603 -50.66 17.28 -24.60
CA GLU A 603 -51.67 16.29 -24.95
C GLU A 603 -53.09 16.87 -24.76
N VAL A 604 -53.40 17.42 -23.57
CA VAL A 604 -54.69 18.09 -23.30
C VAL A 604 -54.96 19.26 -24.27
N ALA A 605 -53.96 20.12 -24.53
CA ALA A 605 -54.13 21.23 -25.48
C ALA A 605 -54.36 20.75 -26.93
N VAL A 606 -53.81 19.60 -27.32
CA VAL A 606 -54.08 18.96 -28.62
C VAL A 606 -55.48 18.36 -28.65
N GLU A 607 -55.94 17.73 -27.56
CA GLU A 607 -57.32 17.23 -27.42
C GLU A 607 -58.34 18.37 -27.52
N GLU A 608 -58.14 19.47 -26.77
CA GLU A 608 -58.99 20.67 -26.82
C GLU A 608 -59.01 21.29 -28.23
N ARG A 609 -57.85 21.40 -28.89
CA ARG A 609 -57.75 21.89 -30.28
C ARG A 609 -58.46 20.96 -31.27
N ASN A 610 -58.36 19.65 -31.09
CA ASN A 610 -59.04 18.68 -31.96
C ASN A 610 -60.56 18.71 -31.74
N TYR A 611 -61.01 18.80 -30.49
CA TYR A 611 -62.41 18.92 -30.13
C TYR A 611 -63.06 20.21 -30.66
N THR A 612 -62.39 21.35 -30.48
CA THR A 612 -62.83 22.62 -31.08
C THR A 612 -62.77 22.60 -32.61
N GLY A 613 -61.79 21.91 -33.21
CA GLY A 613 -61.74 21.65 -34.65
C GLY A 613 -62.95 20.87 -35.16
N ILE A 614 -63.38 19.81 -34.46
CA ILE A 614 -64.59 19.04 -34.77
C ILE A 614 -65.83 19.93 -34.63
N GLN A 615 -65.99 20.66 -33.53
CA GLN A 615 -67.11 21.59 -33.35
C GLN A 615 -67.22 22.65 -34.46
N LEU A 616 -66.08 23.14 -34.97
CA LEU A 616 -66.06 24.08 -36.10
C LEU A 616 -66.47 23.43 -37.42
N ILE A 617 -66.14 22.15 -37.63
CA ILE A 617 -66.63 21.38 -38.78
C ILE A 617 -68.15 21.17 -38.65
N ASP A 618 -68.63 20.67 -37.51
CA ASP A 618 -70.06 20.46 -37.25
C ASP A 618 -70.88 21.75 -37.46
N ARG A 619 -70.38 22.89 -36.96
CA ARG A 619 -71.00 24.21 -37.15
C ARG A 619 -70.95 24.70 -38.59
N ASN A 620 -69.90 24.37 -39.34
CA ASN A 620 -69.80 24.70 -40.75
C ASN A 620 -70.76 23.83 -41.60
N ASP A 621 -70.93 22.56 -41.24
CA ASP A 621 -71.91 21.67 -41.88
C ASP A 621 -73.35 22.10 -41.55
N GLU A 622 -73.65 22.49 -40.30
CA GLU A 622 -74.90 23.17 -39.93
C GLU A 622 -75.15 24.42 -40.80
N LEU A 623 -74.13 25.25 -41.04
CA LEU A 623 -74.23 26.44 -41.91
C LEU A 623 -74.46 26.06 -43.37
N CYS A 624 -73.79 25.05 -43.91
CA CYS A 624 -74.03 24.54 -45.26
C CYS A 624 -75.48 24.07 -45.44
N ILE A 625 -76.01 23.30 -44.49
CA ILE A 625 -77.42 22.86 -44.47
C ILE A 625 -78.37 24.06 -44.41
N LEU A 626 -78.05 25.09 -43.63
CA LEU A 626 -78.85 26.32 -43.55
C LEU A 626 -78.81 27.13 -44.86
N TYR A 627 -77.67 27.21 -45.54
CA TYR A 627 -77.56 27.84 -46.86
C TYR A 627 -78.35 27.07 -47.93
N GLU A 628 -78.24 25.74 -47.98
CA GLU A 628 -79.04 24.92 -48.90
C GLU A 628 -80.55 25.08 -48.64
N LYS A 629 -80.97 25.07 -47.37
CA LYS A 629 -82.36 25.30 -46.96
C LYS A 629 -82.83 26.70 -47.33
N SER A 630 -82.00 27.73 -47.14
CA SER A 630 -82.30 29.11 -47.53
C SER A 630 -82.45 29.25 -49.05
N ASN A 631 -81.53 28.66 -49.82
CA ASN A 631 -81.59 28.62 -51.29
C ASN A 631 -82.85 27.89 -51.78
N MET A 632 -83.21 26.76 -51.16
CA MET A 632 -84.43 26.02 -51.48
C MET A 632 -85.68 26.83 -51.15
N GLN A 633 -85.73 27.50 -49.99
CA GLN A 633 -86.83 28.39 -49.62
C GLN A 633 -86.94 29.58 -50.58
N GLN A 634 -85.82 30.18 -50.99
CA GLN A 634 -85.81 31.27 -51.97
C GLN A 634 -86.28 30.81 -53.36
N ALA A 635 -85.95 29.58 -53.78
CA ALA A 635 -86.46 28.98 -55.00
C ALA A 635 -87.98 28.71 -54.93
N VAL A 636 -88.49 28.26 -53.76
CA VAL A 636 -89.92 28.09 -53.52
C VAL A 636 -90.65 29.44 -53.51
N LEU A 637 -90.10 30.47 -52.86
CA LEU A 637 -90.65 31.83 -52.87
C LEU A 637 -90.73 32.40 -54.29
N LYS A 638 -89.66 32.28 -55.09
CA LYS A 638 -89.67 32.73 -56.50
C LYS A 638 -90.73 32.01 -57.33
N LYS A 639 -90.94 30.70 -57.12
CA LYS A 639 -92.05 29.96 -57.77
C LYS A 639 -93.42 30.46 -57.31
N GLY A 640 -93.57 30.74 -56.02
CA GLY A 640 -94.78 31.34 -55.44
C GLY A 640 -95.07 32.73 -56.01
N GLU A 641 -94.08 33.61 -56.12
CA GLU A 641 -94.22 34.92 -56.76
C GLU A 641 -94.67 34.83 -58.23
N VAL A 642 -94.11 33.89 -59.00
CA VAL A 642 -94.53 33.67 -60.40
C VAL A 642 -95.98 33.19 -60.45
N ALA A 643 -96.35 32.19 -59.64
CA ALA A 643 -97.73 31.70 -59.58
C ALA A 643 -98.73 32.76 -59.10
N ILE A 644 -98.33 33.66 -58.19
CA ILE A 644 -99.15 34.81 -57.77
C ILE A 644 -99.33 35.77 -58.95
N ARG A 645 -98.27 36.14 -59.68
CA ARG A 645 -98.38 37.01 -60.87
C ARG A 645 -99.27 36.39 -61.95
N GLU A 646 -99.17 35.09 -62.20
CA GLU A 646 -100.07 34.37 -63.11
C GLU A 646 -101.53 34.50 -62.68
N LYS A 647 -101.82 34.40 -61.37
CA LYS A 647 -103.18 34.61 -60.84
C LYS A 647 -103.63 36.07 -60.83
N GLU A 648 -102.74 37.03 -60.61
CA GLU A 648 -103.05 38.46 -60.77
C GLU A 648 -103.38 38.79 -62.24
N GLU A 649 -102.68 38.18 -63.21
CA GLU A 649 -103.00 38.30 -64.63
C GLU A 649 -104.34 37.63 -64.99
N GLU A 650 -104.63 36.43 -64.47
CA GLU A 650 -105.94 35.78 -64.63
C GLU A 650 -107.09 36.65 -64.08
N ILE A 651 -106.94 37.19 -62.86
CA ILE A 651 -107.94 38.09 -62.24
C ILE A 651 -108.12 39.34 -63.10
N ARG A 652 -107.03 39.98 -63.54
CA ARG A 652 -107.09 41.16 -64.41
C ARG A 652 -107.79 40.88 -65.75
N MET A 653 -107.61 39.68 -66.31
CA MET A 653 -108.34 39.26 -67.51
C MET A 653 -109.83 39.03 -67.24
N MET A 654 -110.19 38.47 -66.08
CA MET A 654 -111.60 38.36 -65.66
C MET A 654 -112.25 39.72 -65.41
N ASP A 655 -111.55 40.66 -64.76
CA ASP A 655 -112.04 42.03 -64.54
C ASP A 655 -112.29 42.77 -65.86
N LEU A 656 -111.41 42.58 -66.86
CA LEU A 656 -111.61 43.10 -68.22
C LEU A 656 -112.86 42.50 -68.88
N GLN A 657 -113.08 41.19 -68.77
CA GLN A 657 -114.29 40.52 -69.28
C GLN A 657 -115.56 41.01 -68.58
N VAL A 658 -115.52 41.22 -67.25
CA VAL A 658 -116.63 41.79 -66.49
C VAL A 658 -116.93 43.23 -66.95
N ALA A 659 -115.90 44.05 -67.16
CA ALA A 659 -116.07 45.41 -67.66
C ALA A 659 -116.67 45.46 -69.08
N GLU A 660 -116.28 44.53 -69.96
CA GLU A 660 -116.83 44.38 -71.31
C GLU A 660 -118.31 43.94 -71.27
N LEU A 661 -118.66 42.94 -70.45
CA LEU A 661 -120.05 42.51 -70.25
C LEU A 661 -120.93 43.62 -69.66
N VAL A 662 -120.42 44.43 -68.71
CA VAL A 662 -121.14 45.60 -68.18
C VAL A 662 -121.39 46.63 -69.29
N ARG A 663 -120.39 46.90 -70.14
CA ARG A 663 -120.52 47.80 -71.30
C ARG A 663 -121.56 47.31 -72.29
N ASP A 664 -121.61 46.01 -72.59
CA ASP A 664 -122.62 45.42 -73.48
C ASP A 664 -124.03 45.49 -72.90
N ILE A 665 -124.18 45.30 -71.59
CA ILE A 665 -125.45 45.51 -70.87
C ILE A 665 -125.88 46.98 -70.98
N GLU A 666 -124.96 47.95 -70.81
CA GLU A 666 -125.29 49.37 -71.01
C GLU A 666 -125.70 49.70 -72.43
N VAL A 667 -124.96 49.22 -73.45
CA VAL A 667 -125.30 49.41 -74.86
C VAL A 667 -126.67 48.82 -75.18
N THR A 668 -126.99 47.65 -74.62
CA THR A 668 -128.29 47.00 -74.79
C THR A 668 -129.40 47.78 -74.09
N ARG A 669 -129.17 48.29 -72.87
CA ARG A 669 -130.11 49.18 -72.17
C ARG A 669 -130.39 50.48 -72.93
N ARG A 670 -129.40 51.04 -73.62
CA ARG A 670 -129.59 52.22 -74.50
C ARG A 670 -130.43 51.93 -75.75
N LYS A 671 -130.60 50.66 -76.14
CA LYS A 671 -131.46 50.22 -77.26
C LYS A 671 -132.88 49.83 -76.83
N LEU A 672 -133.18 49.70 -75.54
CA LEU A 672 -134.55 49.45 -75.07
C LEU A 672 -135.56 50.55 -75.48
N PRO A 673 -135.23 51.86 -75.40
CA PRO A 673 -136.20 52.94 -75.71
C PRO A 673 -136.70 52.98 -77.15
N THR A 674 -136.00 52.36 -78.11
CA THR A 674 -136.44 52.29 -79.52
C THR A 674 -137.44 51.15 -79.78
N ILE A 675 -137.68 50.25 -78.81
CA ILE A 675 -138.60 49.12 -78.99
C ILE A 675 -140.06 49.59 -79.16
N PRO A 676 -140.62 50.52 -78.35
CA PRO A 676 -141.99 50.99 -78.52
C PRO A 676 -142.22 51.76 -79.83
N GLU A 677 -141.20 52.47 -80.33
CA GLU A 677 -141.27 53.16 -81.63
C GLU A 677 -141.37 52.14 -82.79
N LEU A 678 -140.60 51.05 -82.70
CA LEU A 678 -140.68 49.95 -83.65
C LEU A 678 -142.00 49.19 -83.55
N GLU A 679 -142.58 49.01 -82.36
CA GLU A 679 -143.92 48.42 -82.20
C GLU A 679 -145.01 49.28 -82.87
N GLN A 680 -144.95 50.61 -82.75
CA GLN A 680 -145.89 51.51 -83.45
C GLN A 680 -145.71 51.46 -84.98
N GLN A 681 -144.47 51.34 -85.47
CA GLN A 681 -144.19 51.12 -86.90
C GLN A 681 -144.73 49.76 -87.37
N ILE A 682 -144.64 48.70 -86.56
CA ILE A 682 -145.20 47.38 -86.88
C ILE A 682 -146.73 47.46 -86.98
N VAL A 683 -147.42 48.12 -86.05
CA VAL A 683 -148.89 48.27 -86.09
C VAL A 683 -149.36 49.04 -87.33
N THR A 684 -148.67 50.12 -87.69
CA THR A 684 -148.99 50.90 -88.90
C THR A 684 -148.71 50.12 -90.18
N LEU A 685 -147.58 49.41 -90.27
CA LEU A 685 -147.28 48.51 -91.39
C LEU A 685 -148.24 47.32 -91.48
N GLN A 686 -148.74 46.78 -90.37
CA GLN A 686 -149.77 45.72 -90.36
C GLN A 686 -151.10 46.22 -90.94
N SER A 687 -151.48 47.47 -90.68
CA SER A 687 -152.67 48.09 -91.30
C SER A 687 -152.50 48.19 -92.83
N GLN A 688 -151.36 48.71 -93.29
CA GLN A 688 -151.05 48.83 -94.72
C GLN A 688 -150.97 47.45 -95.40
N LEU A 689 -150.39 46.45 -94.72
CA LEU A 689 -150.33 45.07 -95.21
C LEU A 689 -151.72 44.43 -95.35
N ALA A 690 -152.70 44.81 -94.52
CA ALA A 690 -154.07 44.32 -94.66
C ALA A 690 -154.76 44.91 -95.91
N GLU A 691 -154.53 46.19 -96.20
CA GLU A 691 -155.03 46.86 -97.42
C GLU A 691 -154.39 46.25 -98.69
N GLU A 692 -153.06 46.10 -98.69
CA GLU A 692 -152.32 45.48 -99.80
C GLU A 692 -152.69 44.00 -100.00
N ARG A 693 -152.99 43.26 -98.94
CA ARG A 693 -153.46 41.86 -99.06
C ARG A 693 -154.81 41.74 -99.75
N ALA A 694 -155.76 42.64 -99.46
CA ALA A 694 -157.04 42.67 -100.18
C ALA A 694 -156.87 43.01 -101.67
N LEU A 695 -155.81 43.75 -102.01
CA LEU A 695 -155.43 44.08 -103.39
C LEU A 695 -154.72 42.89 -104.08
N ALA A 696 -153.82 42.21 -103.36
CA ALA A 696 -153.11 41.02 -103.82
C ALA A 696 -154.03 39.80 -104.01
N GLU A 697 -155.07 39.62 -103.20
CA GLU A 697 -156.04 38.54 -103.35
C GLU A 697 -156.87 38.69 -104.63
N LYS A 698 -157.12 39.94 -105.05
CA LYS A 698 -157.67 40.30 -106.36
C LYS A 698 -156.75 39.88 -107.51
N LEU A 699 -155.45 40.17 -107.40
CA LEU A 699 -154.42 39.80 -108.39
C LEU A 699 -154.10 38.30 -108.38
N SER A 700 -154.29 37.60 -107.26
CA SER A 700 -154.13 36.15 -107.16
C SER A 700 -155.12 35.40 -108.05
N GLY A 701 -156.35 35.90 -108.18
CA GLY A 701 -157.34 35.38 -109.13
C GLY A 701 -156.94 35.51 -110.60
N GLU A 702 -156.00 36.40 -110.93
CA GLU A 702 -155.42 36.54 -112.28
C GLU A 702 -154.17 35.65 -112.48
N LEU A 703 -153.62 35.09 -111.40
CA LEU A 703 -152.40 34.26 -111.39
C LEU A 703 -152.66 32.74 -111.40
N GLU A 704 -153.90 32.30 -111.16
CA GLU A 704 -154.26 30.87 -111.08
C GLU A 704 -154.50 30.18 -112.46
N ALA A 705 -154.04 30.79 -113.56
CA ALA A 705 -154.03 30.19 -114.90
C ALA A 705 -152.69 29.45 -115.17
N PRO A 706 -152.66 28.11 -115.33
CA PRO A 706 -151.41 27.33 -115.19
C PRO A 706 -150.71 26.99 -116.52
N GLU A 707 -149.92 27.91 -117.09
CA GLU A 707 -149.03 27.62 -118.24
C GLU A 707 -147.61 28.23 -118.12
N ASN A 708 -146.72 27.66 -117.29
CA ASN A 708 -145.27 27.76 -117.57
C ASN A 708 -144.41 26.67 -116.87
N SER A 709 -143.69 25.88 -117.68
CA SER A 709 -142.95 24.69 -117.23
C SER A 709 -141.42 24.86 -117.39
N LYS A 710 -140.76 25.61 -116.49
CA LYS A 710 -139.30 25.93 -116.61
C LYS A 710 -138.48 25.92 -115.29
N ARG A 711 -138.85 25.12 -114.28
CA ARG A 711 -138.15 24.98 -112.97
C ARG A 711 -138.42 23.59 -112.34
N TRP A 712 -137.52 22.86 -111.66
CA TRP A 712 -136.05 22.70 -111.68
C TRP A 712 -135.67 21.28 -111.13
N ARG A 713 -134.38 20.86 -111.09
CA ARG A 713 -133.93 19.49 -110.69
C ARG A 713 -132.59 19.47 -109.88
N LYS A 714 -132.10 18.30 -109.38
CA LYS A 714 -131.00 18.03 -108.40
C LYS A 714 -130.04 16.83 -108.80
N LEU A 715 -128.84 16.63 -108.17
CA LEU A 715 -127.74 15.65 -108.52
C LEU A 715 -126.88 15.06 -107.32
N GLU A 716 -125.92 14.10 -107.53
CA GLU A 716 -125.38 13.04 -106.57
C GLU A 716 -123.82 12.67 -106.58
N GLY A 717 -123.33 11.64 -105.80
CA GLY A 717 -121.93 11.01 -105.76
C GLY A 717 -121.71 9.73 -104.83
N LYS A 718 -120.56 8.96 -104.89
CA LYS A 718 -120.25 7.62 -104.22
C LYS A 718 -118.73 7.21 -103.96
N ASP A 719 -118.45 6.11 -103.20
CA ASP A 719 -117.13 5.60 -102.63
C ASP A 719 -116.62 4.14 -103.05
N PRO A 720 -115.37 3.68 -102.73
CA PRO A 720 -114.69 2.44 -103.26
C PRO A 720 -114.40 1.21 -102.30
N GLU A 721 -113.66 0.18 -102.80
CA GLU A 721 -113.69 -1.28 -102.45
C GLU A 721 -112.41 -1.92 -101.79
N PRO A 722 -112.45 -3.19 -101.28
CA PRO A 722 -111.45 -3.73 -100.33
C PRO A 722 -110.16 -4.39 -100.86
N GLU A 723 -109.98 -4.66 -102.16
CA GLU A 723 -108.73 -5.29 -102.65
C GLU A 723 -107.48 -4.39 -102.41
N ASP A 724 -107.65 -3.07 -102.47
CA ASP A 724 -106.62 -2.06 -102.19
C ASP A 724 -106.07 -2.13 -100.74
N LEU A 725 -106.82 -2.71 -99.80
CA LEU A 725 -106.39 -2.88 -98.42
C LEU A 725 -105.47 -4.10 -98.23
N ALA A 726 -105.68 -5.17 -99.00
CA ALA A 726 -104.90 -6.42 -98.87
C ALA A 726 -103.45 -6.23 -99.34
N ALA A 727 -103.25 -5.59 -100.49
CA ALA A 727 -101.91 -5.29 -101.02
C ALA A 727 -101.07 -4.43 -100.07
N LYS A 728 -101.73 -3.57 -99.27
CA LYS A 728 -101.09 -2.68 -98.30
C LYS A 728 -100.60 -3.38 -97.04
N LEU A 729 -101.14 -4.56 -96.74
CA LEU A 729 -100.79 -5.38 -95.57
C LEU A 729 -99.47 -6.12 -95.80
N GLN A 730 -99.30 -6.73 -96.98
CA GLN A 730 -98.12 -7.52 -97.33
C GLN A 730 -96.82 -6.67 -97.33
N VAL A 731 -96.90 -5.43 -97.81
CA VAL A 731 -95.78 -4.44 -97.80
C VAL A 731 -95.34 -4.05 -96.38
N LEU A 732 -96.20 -4.20 -95.37
CA LEU A 732 -95.87 -3.89 -93.97
C LEU A 732 -95.16 -5.07 -93.28
N GLU A 733 -95.38 -6.31 -93.73
CA GLU A 733 -94.78 -7.50 -93.13
C GLU A 733 -93.29 -7.68 -93.53
N GLU A 734 -92.93 -7.48 -94.80
CA GLU A 734 -91.51 -7.46 -95.23
C GLU A 734 -90.71 -6.42 -94.44
N ARG A 735 -91.26 -5.20 -94.32
CA ARG A 735 -90.66 -4.08 -93.60
C ARG A 735 -90.42 -4.33 -92.11
N LEU A 736 -91.15 -5.30 -91.52
CA LEU A 736 -90.98 -5.72 -90.13
C LEU A 736 -89.80 -6.69 -89.98
N ASN A 737 -89.53 -7.54 -90.97
CA ASN A 737 -88.43 -8.50 -90.93
C ASN A 737 -87.07 -7.81 -91.12
N ASP A 738 -86.95 -6.88 -92.09
CA ASP A 738 -85.75 -6.04 -92.25
C ASP A 738 -85.35 -5.33 -90.94
N LYS A 739 -86.35 -4.95 -90.13
CA LYS A 739 -86.13 -4.28 -88.85
C LYS A 739 -85.70 -5.21 -87.71
N LYS A 740 -85.91 -6.52 -87.83
CA LYS A 740 -85.43 -7.52 -86.85
C LYS A 740 -83.97 -7.90 -87.09
N GLU A 741 -83.54 -8.07 -88.34
CA GLU A 741 -82.12 -8.30 -88.67
C GLU A 741 -81.24 -7.11 -88.22
N GLN A 742 -81.66 -5.88 -88.52
CA GLN A 742 -80.96 -4.65 -88.07
C GLN A 742 -80.87 -4.48 -86.54
N LEU A 743 -81.61 -5.27 -85.77
CA LEU A 743 -81.61 -5.25 -84.31
C LEU A 743 -80.61 -6.30 -83.78
N LEU A 744 -80.63 -7.51 -84.34
CA LEU A 744 -79.66 -8.58 -84.07
C LEU A 744 -78.20 -8.15 -84.35
N GLU A 745 -77.95 -7.45 -85.45
CA GLU A 745 -76.60 -6.91 -85.75
C GLU A 745 -76.14 -5.91 -84.69
N LYS A 746 -77.05 -5.10 -84.15
CA LYS A 746 -76.72 -4.08 -83.14
C LYS A 746 -76.47 -4.68 -81.77
N ASP A 747 -77.21 -5.72 -81.39
CA ASP A 747 -76.99 -6.42 -80.12
C ASP A 747 -75.61 -7.10 -80.10
N LEU A 748 -75.17 -7.69 -81.22
CA LEU A 748 -73.83 -8.28 -81.36
C LEU A 748 -72.71 -7.24 -81.18
N VAL A 749 -72.84 -6.07 -81.83
CA VAL A 749 -71.91 -4.94 -81.68
C VAL A 749 -71.91 -4.41 -80.23
N LEU A 750 -73.07 -4.38 -79.58
CA LEU A 750 -73.19 -3.94 -78.19
C LEU A 750 -72.47 -4.91 -77.23
N GLU A 751 -72.53 -6.21 -77.48
CA GLU A 751 -71.82 -7.23 -76.69
C GLU A 751 -70.28 -7.13 -76.86
N GLU A 752 -69.77 -6.92 -78.08
CA GLU A 752 -68.34 -6.68 -78.30
C GLU A 752 -67.86 -5.38 -77.65
N VAL A 753 -68.61 -4.27 -77.80
CA VAL A 753 -68.28 -2.98 -77.19
C VAL A 753 -68.32 -3.06 -75.66
N THR A 754 -69.26 -3.81 -75.08
CA THR A 754 -69.34 -4.01 -73.62
C THR A 754 -68.16 -4.83 -73.11
N ASN A 755 -67.74 -5.87 -73.84
CA ASN A 755 -66.55 -6.66 -73.52
C ASN A 755 -65.25 -5.83 -73.62
N LEU A 756 -65.12 -4.98 -74.64
CA LEU A 756 -63.97 -4.08 -74.79
C LEU A 756 -63.94 -3.02 -73.68
N ALA A 757 -65.09 -2.42 -73.35
CA ALA A 757 -65.22 -1.45 -72.27
C ALA A 757 -64.90 -2.07 -70.91
N ASN A 758 -65.31 -3.31 -70.65
CA ASN A 758 -64.98 -4.03 -69.42
C ASN A 758 -63.48 -4.34 -69.30
N ARG A 759 -62.80 -4.76 -70.38
CA ARG A 759 -61.34 -4.97 -70.40
C ARG A 759 -60.56 -3.67 -70.16
N LEU A 760 -60.98 -2.57 -70.77
CA LEU A 760 -60.40 -1.24 -70.50
C LEU A 760 -60.66 -0.78 -69.06
N ARG A 761 -61.81 -1.13 -68.49
CA ARG A 761 -62.16 -0.82 -67.10
C ARG A 761 -61.36 -1.63 -66.09
N THR A 762 -61.04 -2.90 -66.37
CA THR A 762 -60.13 -3.69 -65.52
C THR A 762 -58.70 -3.18 -65.61
N GLN A 763 -58.17 -2.90 -66.81
CA GLN A 763 -56.84 -2.26 -66.94
C GLN A 763 -56.75 -0.90 -66.24
N ALA A 764 -57.81 -0.08 -66.32
CA ALA A 764 -57.89 1.20 -65.63
C ALA A 764 -58.07 1.09 -64.10
N LEU A 765 -58.46 -0.08 -63.58
CA LEU A 765 -58.51 -0.37 -62.15
C LEU A 765 -57.15 -0.90 -61.64
N GLU A 766 -56.51 -1.79 -62.38
CA GLU A 766 -55.17 -2.32 -62.07
C GLU A 766 -54.12 -1.19 -62.03
N GLY A 767 -54.10 -0.30 -63.04
CA GLY A 767 -53.22 0.88 -63.03
C GLY A 767 -53.59 1.94 -61.97
N ARG A 768 -54.72 1.79 -61.26
CA ARG A 768 -55.17 2.75 -60.25
C ARG A 768 -54.50 2.56 -58.90
N GLU A 769 -54.08 1.35 -58.55
CA GLU A 769 -53.30 1.12 -57.33
C GLU A 769 -51.87 1.66 -57.49
N GLU A 770 -51.20 1.39 -58.61
CA GLU A 770 -49.87 1.93 -58.90
C GLU A 770 -49.85 3.47 -58.98
N THR A 771 -50.86 4.08 -59.63
CA THR A 771 -50.96 5.56 -59.66
C THR A 771 -51.38 6.17 -58.33
N LEU A 772 -52.15 5.46 -57.49
CA LEU A 772 -52.44 5.90 -56.11
C LEU A 772 -51.21 5.81 -55.22
N GLU A 773 -50.40 4.75 -55.35
CA GLU A 773 -49.11 4.66 -54.67
C GLU A 773 -48.15 5.76 -55.13
N LEU A 774 -48.05 6.00 -56.44
CA LEU A 774 -47.23 7.09 -56.97
C LEU A 774 -47.71 8.45 -56.44
N ALA A 775 -49.02 8.70 -56.39
CA ALA A 775 -49.59 9.91 -55.82
C ALA A 775 -49.32 10.05 -54.31
N LYS A 776 -49.37 8.96 -53.54
CA LYS A 776 -48.97 8.95 -52.12
C LYS A 776 -47.48 9.28 -51.96
N ARG A 777 -46.60 8.60 -52.70
CA ARG A 777 -45.14 8.86 -52.69
C ARG A 777 -44.83 10.31 -53.10
N VAL A 778 -45.51 10.86 -54.12
CA VAL A 778 -45.37 12.27 -54.53
C VAL A 778 -45.86 13.24 -53.45
N ASN A 779 -46.96 12.93 -52.75
CA ASN A 779 -47.41 13.73 -51.61
C ASN A 779 -46.42 13.65 -50.43
N ASP A 780 -45.84 12.49 -50.14
CA ASP A 780 -44.81 12.32 -49.12
C ASP A 780 -43.54 13.09 -49.49
N PHE A 781 -43.11 13.07 -50.76
CA PHE A 781 -42.01 13.89 -51.23
C PHE A 781 -42.33 15.39 -51.16
N GLN A 782 -43.54 15.83 -51.54
CA GLN A 782 -43.96 17.22 -51.32
C GLN A 782 -44.02 17.59 -49.84
N GLY A 783 -44.42 16.68 -48.96
CA GLY A 783 -44.42 16.84 -47.51
C GLY A 783 -43.00 17.02 -46.97
N ARG A 784 -42.08 16.13 -47.35
CA ARG A 784 -40.65 16.22 -47.04
C ARG A 784 -40.05 17.52 -47.56
N ILE A 785 -40.33 17.91 -48.80
CA ILE A 785 -39.89 19.18 -49.40
C ILE A 785 -40.46 20.38 -48.63
N LYS A 786 -41.74 20.39 -48.24
CA LYS A 786 -42.34 21.46 -47.41
C LYS A 786 -41.77 21.50 -45.99
N VAL A 787 -41.21 20.41 -45.47
CA VAL A 787 -40.51 20.37 -44.18
C VAL A 787 -39.06 20.83 -44.31
N THR A 788 -38.31 20.36 -45.31
CA THR A 788 -36.94 20.84 -45.57
C THR A 788 -36.91 22.30 -46.00
N THR A 789 -37.86 22.75 -46.83
CA THR A 789 -38.01 24.17 -47.18
C THR A 789 -38.34 25.02 -45.96
N ARG A 790 -39.17 24.54 -45.02
CA ARG A 790 -39.41 25.25 -43.75
C ARG A 790 -38.17 25.26 -42.84
N ARG A 791 -37.42 24.16 -42.75
CA ARG A 791 -36.13 24.13 -42.03
C ARG A 791 -35.09 25.07 -42.67
N MET A 792 -35.04 25.13 -44.00
CA MET A 792 -34.18 26.03 -44.76
C MET A 792 -34.60 27.49 -44.56
N MET A 793 -35.90 27.81 -44.59
CA MET A 793 -36.40 29.15 -44.26
C MET A 793 -36.13 29.52 -42.80
N ALA A 794 -36.26 28.58 -41.86
CA ALA A 794 -35.88 28.80 -40.46
C ALA A 794 -34.38 29.10 -40.34
N ALA A 795 -33.50 28.26 -40.90
CA ALA A 795 -32.06 28.47 -40.91
C ALA A 795 -31.65 29.78 -41.63
N VAL A 796 -32.30 30.15 -42.73
CA VAL A 796 -32.08 31.43 -43.42
C VAL A 796 -32.57 32.60 -42.56
N SER A 797 -33.67 32.46 -41.82
CA SER A 797 -34.16 33.49 -40.90
C SER A 797 -33.28 33.64 -39.65
N GLU A 798 -32.73 32.53 -39.12
CA GLU A 798 -31.72 32.52 -38.06
C GLU A 798 -30.43 33.17 -38.55
N LEU A 799 -29.94 32.80 -39.74
CA LEU A 799 -28.77 33.42 -40.36
C LEU A 799 -28.97 34.93 -40.59
N SER A 800 -30.18 35.34 -41.00
CA SER A 800 -30.55 36.75 -41.16
C SER A 800 -30.60 37.48 -39.82
N MET A 801 -31.07 36.82 -38.75
CA MET A 801 -31.00 37.30 -37.36
C MET A 801 -29.54 37.47 -36.91
N TYR A 802 -28.67 36.49 -37.17
CA TYR A 802 -27.25 36.55 -36.82
C TYR A 802 -26.48 37.60 -37.64
N GLN A 803 -26.83 37.80 -38.92
CA GLN A 803 -26.29 38.90 -39.72
C GLN A 803 -26.76 40.26 -39.19
N ALA A 804 -28.04 40.40 -38.83
CA ALA A 804 -28.57 41.63 -38.26
C ALA A 804 -27.95 41.96 -36.88
N THR A 805 -27.76 40.96 -36.01
CA THR A 805 -27.07 41.17 -34.72
C THR A 805 -25.58 41.45 -34.89
N SER A 806 -24.90 40.79 -35.83
CA SER A 806 -23.51 41.09 -36.19
C SER A 806 -23.36 42.53 -36.72
N MET A 807 -24.24 42.97 -37.62
CA MET A 807 -24.25 44.36 -38.11
C MET A 807 -24.54 45.37 -36.98
N LYS A 808 -25.48 45.07 -36.08
CA LYS A 808 -25.80 45.93 -34.94
C LYS A 808 -24.62 46.04 -33.97
N LEU A 809 -23.96 44.92 -33.65
CA LEU A 809 -22.78 44.90 -32.78
C LEU A 809 -21.59 45.62 -33.42
N ALA A 810 -21.40 45.49 -34.74
CA ALA A 810 -20.38 46.26 -35.47
C ALA A 810 -20.67 47.77 -35.42
N GLN A 811 -21.94 48.18 -35.56
CA GLN A 811 -22.35 49.57 -35.46
C GLN A 811 -22.21 50.11 -34.02
N GLU A 812 -22.58 49.34 -33.00
CA GLU A 812 -22.36 49.68 -31.59
C GLU A 812 -20.86 49.82 -31.28
N ASN A 813 -20.02 48.91 -31.76
CA ASN A 813 -18.57 48.99 -31.57
C ASN A 813 -17.97 50.24 -32.26
N GLN A 814 -18.40 50.55 -33.49
CA GLN A 814 -17.98 51.76 -34.20
C GLN A 814 -18.44 53.05 -33.47
N GLN A 815 -19.62 53.05 -32.84
CA GLN A 815 -20.08 54.17 -32.02
C GLN A 815 -19.26 54.32 -30.73
N GLN A 816 -18.87 53.23 -30.08
CA GLN A 816 -18.00 53.26 -28.91
C GLN A 816 -16.57 53.70 -29.27
N GLU A 817 -16.01 53.22 -30.38
CA GLU A 817 -14.71 53.71 -30.88
C GLU A 817 -14.75 55.20 -31.22
N ALA A 818 -15.82 55.69 -31.85
CA ALA A 818 -16.02 57.11 -32.11
C ALA A 818 -16.11 57.93 -30.82
N LEU A 819 -16.84 57.44 -29.81
CA LEU A 819 -16.95 58.07 -28.49
C LEU A 819 -15.59 58.12 -27.76
N VAL A 820 -14.83 57.01 -27.76
CA VAL A 820 -13.49 56.94 -27.15
C VAL A 820 -12.52 57.89 -27.87
N ASN A 821 -12.56 57.96 -29.20
CA ASN A 821 -11.75 58.91 -29.97
C ASN A 821 -12.12 60.37 -29.62
N GLN A 822 -13.41 60.69 -29.50
CA GLN A 822 -13.88 62.02 -29.08
C GLN A 822 -13.44 62.36 -27.65
N GLN A 823 -13.55 61.41 -26.71
CA GLN A 823 -13.09 61.56 -25.33
C GLN A 823 -11.56 61.77 -25.25
N SER A 824 -10.79 61.06 -26.08
CA SER A 824 -9.35 61.21 -26.21
C SER A 824 -8.97 62.57 -26.79
N GLU A 825 -9.68 63.03 -27.82
CA GLU A 825 -9.45 64.35 -28.41
C GLU A 825 -9.81 65.50 -27.45
N ASN A 826 -10.90 65.37 -26.69
CA ASN A 826 -11.25 66.30 -25.61
C ASN A 826 -10.13 66.37 -24.56
N LEU A 827 -9.64 65.22 -24.09
CA LEU A 827 -8.55 65.15 -23.12
C LEU A 827 -7.25 65.79 -23.64
N GLN A 828 -6.90 65.55 -24.91
CA GLN A 828 -5.73 66.19 -25.57
C GLN A 828 -5.89 67.72 -25.69
N ARG A 829 -7.13 68.21 -25.83
CA ARG A 829 -7.46 69.64 -25.85
C ARG A 829 -7.63 70.26 -24.46
N GLY A 830 -7.42 69.49 -23.39
CA GLY A 830 -7.57 69.95 -22.00
C GLY A 830 -9.02 70.15 -21.55
N LEU A 831 -9.99 69.60 -22.28
CA LEU A 831 -11.41 69.60 -21.94
C LEU A 831 -11.79 68.31 -21.19
N PRO A 832 -12.86 68.31 -20.39
CA PRO A 832 -13.37 67.10 -19.74
C PRO A 832 -13.66 66.00 -20.78
N PRO A 833 -13.31 64.72 -20.52
CA PRO A 833 -13.55 63.65 -21.49
C PRO A 833 -15.03 63.51 -21.88
N SER A 834 -15.94 63.57 -20.90
CA SER A 834 -17.40 63.60 -21.11
C SER A 834 -18.09 64.59 -20.16
N GLU A 835 -19.28 65.06 -20.54
CA GLU A 835 -20.13 65.89 -19.68
C GLU A 835 -20.51 65.20 -18.36
N GLU A 836 -20.59 63.86 -18.35
CA GLU A 836 -20.89 63.11 -17.12
C GLU A 836 -19.73 63.22 -16.12
N ILE A 837 -18.49 63.06 -16.60
CA ILE A 837 -17.27 63.21 -15.79
C ILE A 837 -17.12 64.66 -15.32
N GLU A 838 -17.45 65.65 -16.15
CA GLU A 838 -17.50 67.06 -15.74
C GLU A 838 -18.52 67.31 -14.62
N ARG A 839 -19.74 66.75 -14.74
CA ARG A 839 -20.81 66.86 -13.72
C ARG A 839 -20.47 66.08 -12.44
N GLU A 840 -19.64 65.04 -12.50
CA GLU A 840 -19.11 64.37 -11.31
C GLU A 840 -17.99 65.17 -10.65
N TRP A 841 -17.08 65.76 -11.44
CA TRP A 841 -16.02 66.64 -10.93
C TRP A 841 -16.60 67.88 -10.23
N LEU A 842 -17.55 68.57 -10.86
CA LEU A 842 -18.25 69.72 -10.26
C LEU A 842 -18.99 69.34 -8.98
N ARG A 843 -19.59 68.13 -8.92
CA ARG A 843 -20.18 67.60 -7.68
C ARG A 843 -19.11 67.37 -6.61
N TYR A 844 -17.96 66.80 -6.95
CA TYR A 844 -16.86 66.57 -6.02
C TYR A 844 -16.31 67.89 -5.45
N GLU A 845 -16.13 68.92 -6.29
CA GLU A 845 -15.65 70.24 -5.88
C GLU A 845 -16.65 70.98 -4.97
N GLN A 846 -17.95 70.85 -5.25
CA GLN A 846 -19.02 71.32 -4.34
C GLN A 846 -19.04 70.56 -3.01
N ASP A 847 -18.85 69.24 -3.03
CA ASP A 847 -18.78 68.40 -1.82
C ASP A 847 -17.55 68.74 -0.96
N LEU A 848 -16.40 69.02 -1.60
CA LEU A 848 -15.17 69.46 -0.93
C LEU A 848 -15.38 70.83 -0.26
N SER A 849 -16.01 71.76 -0.97
CA SER A 849 -16.35 73.10 -0.47
C SER A 849 -17.34 73.03 0.70
N ARG A 850 -18.35 72.15 0.62
CA ARG A 850 -19.30 71.92 1.71
C ARG A 850 -18.59 71.36 2.95
N ARG A 851 -17.71 70.36 2.79
CA ARG A 851 -16.93 69.80 3.92
C ARG A 851 -16.01 70.84 4.56
N ALA A 852 -15.43 71.75 3.79
CA ALA A 852 -14.62 72.84 4.33
C ALA A 852 -15.46 73.82 5.18
N GLN A 853 -16.66 74.16 4.71
CA GLN A 853 -17.61 74.99 5.48
C GLN A 853 -18.16 74.28 6.73
N GLU A 854 -18.47 72.98 6.63
CA GLU A 854 -18.89 72.14 7.76
C GLU A 854 -17.78 71.97 8.81
N ALA A 855 -16.52 71.88 8.41
CA ALA A 855 -15.38 71.86 9.34
C ALA A 855 -15.19 73.22 10.05
N LEU A 856 -15.37 74.33 9.32
CA LEU A 856 -15.30 75.67 9.90
C LEU A 856 -16.43 75.90 10.92
N SER A 857 -17.66 75.49 10.60
CA SER A 857 -18.81 75.63 11.51
C SER A 857 -18.73 74.69 12.72
N ARG A 858 -18.18 73.47 12.55
CA ARG A 858 -17.91 72.56 13.69
C ARG A 858 -16.93 73.16 14.69
N ASN A 859 -15.84 73.77 14.22
CA ASN A 859 -14.86 74.41 15.12
C ASN A 859 -15.50 75.58 15.90
N VAL A 860 -16.30 76.42 15.23
CA VAL A 860 -17.03 77.52 15.90
C VAL A 860 -18.04 76.99 16.94
N LEU A 861 -18.77 75.92 16.63
CA LEU A 861 -19.73 75.30 17.56
C LEU A 861 -19.06 74.57 18.74
N GLN A 862 -17.81 74.13 18.59
CA GLN A 862 -17.06 73.42 19.63
C GLN A 862 -16.46 74.37 20.68
N GLU A 863 -16.25 75.65 20.37
CA GLU A 863 -15.84 76.68 21.34
C GLU A 863 -17.00 77.27 22.16
N THR A 864 -18.27 77.09 21.74
CA THR A 864 -19.43 77.78 22.35
C THR A 864 -20.46 76.89 23.05
N ALA A 865 -20.16 75.61 23.32
CA ALA A 865 -21.12 74.66 23.90
C ALA A 865 -20.82 74.29 25.38
N PRO A 866 -21.75 74.47 26.34
CA PRO A 866 -21.53 74.14 27.75
C PRO A 866 -21.35 72.65 28.06
N ALA A 867 -20.44 72.34 28.96
CA ALA A 867 -20.08 70.97 29.34
C ALA A 867 -21.07 70.33 30.35
N LEU A 868 -22.24 69.89 29.88
CA LEU A 868 -22.92 68.70 30.43
C LEU A 868 -24.09 68.25 29.52
N LEU A 869 -23.87 67.26 28.66
CA LEU A 869 -24.96 66.47 28.07
C LEU A 869 -24.44 65.10 27.59
N THR A 870 -25.11 64.06 28.06
CA THR A 870 -24.72 62.65 27.89
C THR A 870 -24.81 62.26 26.42
N GLN A 871 -23.71 61.79 25.83
CA GLN A 871 -23.69 61.38 24.43
C GLN A 871 -24.52 60.11 24.21
N THR A 872 -25.62 60.24 23.48
CA THR A 872 -26.32 59.10 22.86
C THR A 872 -26.45 59.36 21.36
N THR A 873 -26.13 58.37 20.54
CA THR A 873 -26.08 58.48 19.07
C THR A 873 -27.41 58.11 18.40
N ALA A 874 -28.53 58.29 19.11
CA ALA A 874 -29.86 57.90 18.64
C ALA A 874 -30.70 59.17 18.39
N GLU A 875 -31.07 59.40 17.13
CA GLU A 875 -31.93 60.54 16.77
C GLU A 875 -33.34 60.37 17.38
N PRO A 876 -33.90 61.40 18.04
CA PRO A 876 -35.23 61.34 18.61
C PRO A 876 -36.30 61.30 17.50
N ARG A 877 -37.19 60.30 17.55
CA ARG A 877 -38.24 60.13 16.54
C ARG A 877 -39.30 61.23 16.62
N PRO A 878 -39.75 61.82 15.50
CA PRO A 878 -40.88 62.76 15.48
C PRO A 878 -42.21 62.05 15.81
N ASN A 879 -42.78 62.35 16.97
CA ASN A 879 -43.98 61.69 17.49
C ASN A 879 -45.31 62.35 17.07
N ALA A 880 -45.25 63.43 16.29
CA ALA A 880 -46.42 64.16 15.81
C ALA A 880 -46.17 64.71 14.39
N TYR A 881 -47.25 64.90 13.64
CA TYR A 881 -47.21 65.57 12.33
C TYR A 881 -48.08 66.84 12.37
N ILE A 882 -47.75 67.79 11.51
CA ILE A 882 -48.47 69.06 11.35
C ILE A 882 -49.14 69.01 9.97
N PRO A 883 -50.47 68.96 9.88
CA PRO A 883 -51.20 69.10 8.61
C PRO A 883 -51.02 70.50 8.03
N ASP A 884 -50.93 70.61 6.70
CA ASP A 884 -50.75 71.90 6.00
C ASP A 884 -51.98 72.84 6.10
N ASP A 885 -53.14 72.32 6.50
CA ASP A 885 -54.37 73.08 6.71
C ASP A 885 -54.41 73.80 8.08
N ILE A 886 -53.71 74.93 8.16
CA ILE A 886 -53.96 76.12 9.02
C ILE A 886 -54.65 75.85 10.38
N VAL A 887 -53.99 75.13 11.30
CA VAL A 887 -53.62 75.60 12.67
C VAL A 887 -52.48 74.71 13.16
N GLY A 888 -51.30 75.29 13.41
CA GLY A 888 -50.05 74.57 13.74
C GLY A 888 -49.99 73.93 15.14
N ILE A 889 -50.96 73.09 15.51
CA ILE A 889 -50.95 72.30 16.74
C ILE A 889 -50.57 70.84 16.38
N PRO A 890 -49.40 70.33 16.82
CA PRO A 890 -48.98 68.98 16.48
C PRO A 890 -49.95 67.92 17.03
N LYS A 891 -50.44 67.02 16.16
CA LYS A 891 -51.27 65.88 16.59
C LYS A 891 -50.43 64.61 16.66
N PRO A 892 -50.54 63.81 17.73
CA PRO A 892 -49.84 62.53 17.83
C PRO A 892 -50.41 61.54 16.80
N TYR A 893 -49.55 60.67 16.27
CA TYR A 893 -49.99 59.60 15.39
C TYR A 893 -50.93 58.63 16.15
N GLY A 894 -52.05 58.26 15.51
CA GLY A 894 -52.98 57.26 16.05
C GLY A 894 -52.40 55.84 16.05
N ALA A 895 -53.19 54.86 16.50
CA ALA A 895 -52.76 53.46 16.66
C ALA A 895 -52.27 52.75 15.37
N LEU A 896 -52.47 53.37 14.21
CA LEU A 896 -51.91 52.95 12.91
C LEU A 896 -50.95 54.04 12.41
N ALA A 897 -49.84 54.25 13.14
CA ALA A 897 -48.83 55.24 12.78
C ALA A 897 -48.12 54.85 11.46
N PRO A 898 -47.92 55.78 10.50
CA PRO A 898 -47.16 55.50 9.29
C PRO A 898 -45.72 55.12 9.63
N PHE A 899 -45.36 53.86 9.38
CA PHE A 899 -43.99 53.38 9.56
C PHE A 899 -43.09 54.03 8.50
N LYS A 900 -42.24 55.00 8.89
CA LYS A 900 -41.16 55.49 8.03
C LYS A 900 -40.20 54.32 7.77
N PRO A 901 -40.07 53.81 6.52
CA PRO A 901 -39.14 52.73 6.23
C PRO A 901 -37.72 53.21 6.55
N SER A 902 -36.97 52.40 7.28
CA SER A 902 -35.55 52.64 7.51
C SER A 902 -34.82 52.61 6.17
N GLU A 903 -34.09 53.67 5.84
CA GLU A 903 -33.29 53.74 4.62
C GLU A 903 -32.31 52.57 4.58
N ALA A 904 -32.27 51.87 3.44
CA ALA A 904 -31.39 50.72 3.28
C ALA A 904 -29.93 51.20 3.34
N GLY A 905 -29.18 50.68 4.32
CA GLY A 905 -27.77 51.01 4.50
C GLY A 905 -26.98 50.81 3.21
N THR A 906 -26.01 51.69 2.98
CA THR A 906 -25.23 51.84 1.73
C THR A 906 -24.37 50.63 1.33
N THR A 907 -24.50 49.49 2.01
CA THR A 907 -23.90 48.20 1.70
C THR A 907 -24.81 47.27 0.86
N MET A 908 -25.91 47.79 0.29
CA MET A 908 -26.73 47.07 -0.72
C MET A 908 -26.56 47.63 -2.14
N ARG A 909 -25.43 47.32 -2.76
CA ARG A 909 -25.36 47.06 -4.21
C ARG A 909 -24.85 45.62 -4.39
N HIS A 910 -25.26 44.96 -5.48
CA HIS A 910 -25.20 43.50 -5.72
C HIS A 910 -26.41 42.67 -5.23
N ILE A 911 -27.60 42.95 -5.78
CA ILE A 911 -28.65 41.92 -5.87
C ILE A 911 -28.26 40.97 -7.01
N ARG A 912 -27.70 39.80 -6.70
CA ARG A 912 -27.78 38.64 -7.59
C ARG A 912 -29.22 38.10 -7.54
N LYS A 913 -29.76 37.63 -8.67
CA LYS A 913 -31.08 36.99 -8.70
C LYS A 913 -31.10 35.80 -7.71
N PRO A 914 -32.17 35.63 -6.90
CA PRO A 914 -32.27 34.49 -6.00
C PRO A 914 -32.41 33.20 -6.80
N VAL A 915 -31.52 32.24 -6.53
CA VAL A 915 -31.77 30.83 -6.86
C VAL A 915 -32.68 30.28 -5.76
N LEU A 916 -33.78 29.64 -6.17
CA LEU A 916 -34.72 29.01 -5.23
C LEU A 916 -33.99 27.89 -4.46
N ARG A 917 -34.03 27.95 -3.12
CA ARG A 917 -33.81 26.75 -2.30
C ARG A 917 -35.14 26.01 -2.23
N GLU A 918 -35.12 24.73 -2.58
CA GLU A 918 -36.25 23.85 -2.28
C GLU A 918 -36.29 23.53 -0.78
N ILE A 919 -37.47 23.13 -0.32
CA ILE A 919 -37.82 23.02 1.10
C ILE A 919 -37.38 21.65 1.63
N GLU A 920 -36.79 21.63 2.82
CA GLU A 920 -36.52 20.40 3.57
C GLU A 920 -37.84 19.75 4.03
N LEU A 921 -38.00 18.47 3.70
CA LEU A 921 -38.79 17.47 4.42
C LEU A 921 -37.88 16.27 4.67
#